data_AF-A0A421J4H6-F1
#
_entry.id   AF-A0A421J4H6-F1
#
_cell.length_a   1.000
_cell.length_b   1.000
_cell.length_c   1.000
_cell.angle_alpha   90.00
_cell.angle_beta   90.00
_cell.angle_gamma   90.00
#
_symmetry.space_group_name_H-M   'P 1'
#
loop_
_entity.id
_entity.type
_entity.pdbx_description
1 polymer ?
#
loop_
_entity_poly.entity_id
_entity_poly.type
_entity_poly.pdbx_seq_one_letter_code
_entity_poly.pdbx_strand_id
1 'polypeptide(L)'
;MSEENDSATHSESESTIEELEVDGVIGILEQAAEDAVESKDWLSYSTVLDYYLSDREKYNTNEQEQLLSSLVQTLSTHKELVYHAGWDIPGLLISYIDQDRVTSPLRTLPCLSQVMKCFEVLALKGNHKELLLKGCELLTSIKVEDHTYIDDVSEKQSYYQIKVHCLIELIVTSLRNIHTLYPSRFLAMAVTALFNVIEYCKDEAGLRIFVVKRAYSFARDYSAPTVVDVPDLTEKELKKIIDDEAYLQRRLLRGFLTQFICILSTTYPFGMSGDYASYLAAGDKSNNDWFYAHQAYPAYSRVSELVLAFDIDLHQKLRDYVSSSHELFKDFDYKEDQDELTAKIFSAILKDHEANASNSMLDGSGEKLTDSLDGCLLLYSYLQCARNACDEIALTFNDVLVCTLRSVVPAMLNPVYLNSGVQDMVVFWAWVALNKSQVGVKSLKLEISTISSTLLKIYYQCLLFITLSQWQISGVRSATLTLFTKLLTHTHEKIAYEFIHDTLENFPHEAIKGAVIGVLKELMTKERSSSMNEELDLSKLDVKDKKGPELPPREVKVTNKYIALTDERVSDLLKLVDTAVDNTIVNNRLNQETFGTLVAYLNLLVALKQGLKQNPEFEKLVKKTTRLVDSAEREIKDEQQSRGLTEKNAVGILRVSLDRLDV
;
A
#
# COMPACT_ATOMS: atom_id res chain seq x y z
N MET A 1 2.46 -37.36 76.59
CA MET A 1 3.31 -36.90 77.71
C MET A 1 4.28 -35.90 77.15
N SER A 2 4.19 -34.67 77.68
CA SER A 2 5.15 -33.56 77.70
C SER A 2 6.57 -33.82 77.18
N GLU A 3 7.11 -32.90 76.37
CA GLU A 3 8.09 -31.89 76.83
C GLU A 3 8.50 -30.91 75.72
N GLU A 4 8.92 -29.72 76.18
CA GLU A 4 9.25 -28.49 75.45
C GLU A 4 10.70 -28.48 74.87
N ASN A 5 10.88 -27.59 73.88
CA ASN A 5 12.07 -26.81 73.48
C ASN A 5 13.50 -27.32 73.78
N ASP A 6 14.34 -27.35 72.73
CA ASP A 6 15.51 -26.46 72.69
C ASP A 6 16.08 -26.24 71.28
N SER A 7 16.59 -25.03 71.08
CA SER A 7 17.11 -24.47 69.83
C SER A 7 18.46 -25.05 69.41
N ALA A 8 18.66 -25.28 68.11
CA ALA A 8 19.98 -25.25 67.48
C ALA A 8 19.87 -24.94 65.97
N THR A 9 20.16 -23.69 65.63
CA THR A 9 20.92 -23.24 64.45
C THR A 9 20.93 -24.15 63.22
N HIS A 10 20.07 -23.84 62.24
CA HIS A 10 20.40 -24.04 60.83
C HIS A 10 20.83 -22.70 60.25
N SER A 11 22.14 -22.60 59.98
CA SER A 11 22.76 -21.60 59.12
C SER A 11 22.26 -21.84 57.70
N GLU A 12 21.23 -21.11 57.28
CA GLU A 12 20.99 -20.86 55.87
C GLU A 12 21.95 -19.76 55.43
N SER A 13 22.89 -20.14 54.57
CA SER A 13 23.79 -19.26 53.86
C SER A 13 22.98 -18.47 52.82
N GLU A 14 22.38 -17.37 53.25
CA GLU A 14 22.09 -16.24 52.36
C GLU A 14 23.44 -15.61 51.99
N SER A 15 23.98 -15.99 50.83
CA SER A 15 25.06 -15.22 50.22
C SER A 15 24.46 -13.91 49.70
N THR A 16 24.45 -12.91 50.56
CA THR A 16 24.23 -11.50 50.20
C THR A 16 25.33 -11.10 49.23
N ILE A 17 25.04 -11.11 47.92
CA ILE A 17 25.92 -10.51 46.92
C ILE A 17 25.66 -8.99 47.01
N GLU A 18 26.64 -8.26 47.52
CA GLU A 18 26.63 -6.80 47.57
C GLU A 18 26.43 -6.24 46.16
N GLU A 19 25.54 -5.26 46.00
CA GLU A 19 25.45 -4.45 44.78
C GLU A 19 26.80 -3.74 44.59
N LEU A 20 27.62 -4.26 43.68
CA LEU A 20 28.93 -3.70 43.37
C LEU A 20 28.76 -2.29 42.76
N GLU A 21 29.49 -1.32 43.30
CA GLU A 21 29.62 0.01 42.71
C GLU A 21 30.18 -0.10 41.28
N VAL A 22 29.76 0.81 40.39
CA VAL A 22 30.07 0.77 38.95
C VAL A 22 31.57 0.74 38.65
N ASP A 23 32.39 1.41 39.47
CA ASP A 23 33.85 1.36 39.36
C ASP A 23 34.40 -0.06 39.59
N GLY A 24 33.79 -0.83 40.48
CA GLY A 24 34.12 -2.23 40.72
C GLY A 24 33.75 -3.12 39.52
N VAL A 25 32.60 -2.86 38.90
CA VAL A 25 32.18 -3.55 37.68
C VAL A 25 33.14 -3.25 36.53
N ILE A 26 33.54 -1.98 36.35
CA ILE A 26 34.52 -1.57 35.35
C ILE A 26 35.83 -2.35 35.53
N GLY A 27 36.35 -2.41 36.76
CA GLY A 27 37.58 -3.16 37.05
C GLY A 27 37.47 -4.66 36.73
N ILE A 28 36.32 -5.28 36.97
CA ILE A 28 36.07 -6.68 36.61
C ILE A 28 36.05 -6.86 35.09
N LEU A 29 35.42 -5.96 34.34
CA LEU A 29 35.38 -6.03 32.87
C LEU A 29 36.76 -5.85 32.24
N GLU A 30 37.59 -4.96 32.80
CA GLU A 30 38.96 -4.73 32.35
C GLU A 30 39.84 -5.95 32.65
N GLN A 31 39.80 -6.50 33.87
CA GLN A 31 40.54 -7.70 34.22
C GLN A 31 40.11 -8.91 33.37
N ALA A 32 38.80 -9.09 33.16
CA ALA A 32 38.28 -10.17 32.32
C ALA A 32 38.76 -10.06 30.87
N ALA A 33 38.95 -8.84 30.35
CA ALA A 33 39.51 -8.63 29.02
C ALA A 33 40.99 -9.02 28.96
N GLU A 34 41.79 -8.66 29.97
CA GLU A 34 43.19 -9.06 30.08
C GLU A 34 43.32 -10.59 30.18
N ASP A 35 42.56 -11.20 31.10
CA ASP A 35 42.56 -12.65 31.34
C ASP A 35 42.14 -13.41 30.07
N ALA A 36 41.16 -12.92 29.33
CA ALA A 36 40.72 -13.53 28.07
C ALA A 36 41.79 -13.46 26.99
N VAL A 37 42.54 -12.36 26.90
CA VAL A 37 43.66 -12.25 25.95
C VAL A 37 44.81 -13.19 26.31
N GLU A 38 45.12 -13.34 27.59
CA GLU A 38 46.17 -14.26 28.06
C GLU A 38 45.78 -15.73 27.90
N SER A 39 44.56 -16.09 28.30
CA SER A 39 44.05 -17.46 28.30
C SER A 39 43.49 -17.92 26.95
N LYS A 40 43.15 -16.97 26.06
CA LYS A 40 42.36 -17.18 24.83
C LYS A 40 40.96 -17.75 25.09
N ASP A 41 40.43 -17.59 26.29
CA ASP A 41 39.05 -17.92 26.62
C ASP A 41 38.10 -16.74 26.36
N TRP A 42 37.72 -16.62 25.10
CA TRP A 42 36.81 -15.57 24.62
C TRP A 42 35.39 -15.74 25.15
N LEU A 43 34.96 -16.97 25.45
CA LEU A 43 33.59 -17.27 25.87
C LEU A 43 33.34 -16.78 27.30
N SER A 44 34.34 -16.96 28.16
CA SER A 44 34.29 -16.45 29.54
C SER A 44 34.16 -14.92 29.55
N TYR A 45 34.86 -14.20 28.67
CA TYR A 45 34.69 -12.75 28.50
C TYR A 45 33.27 -12.37 28.04
N SER A 46 32.73 -13.03 27.01
CA SER A 46 31.35 -12.79 26.56
C SER A 46 30.33 -13.04 27.68
N THR A 47 30.54 -14.07 28.50
CA THR A 47 29.64 -14.40 29.63
C THR A 47 29.68 -13.32 30.72
N VAL A 48 30.87 -12.79 31.01
CA VAL A 48 31.04 -11.67 31.96
C VAL A 48 30.36 -10.41 31.42
N LEU A 49 30.52 -10.10 30.13
CA LEU A 49 29.83 -8.98 29.49
C LEU A 49 28.32 -9.15 29.54
N ASP A 50 27.79 -10.33 29.21
CA ASP A 50 26.35 -10.61 29.25
C ASP A 50 25.80 -10.41 30.68
N TYR A 51 26.48 -10.93 31.70
CA TYR A 51 26.03 -10.80 33.09
C TYR A 51 25.92 -9.34 33.57
N TYR A 52 26.92 -8.52 33.24
CA TYR A 52 26.98 -7.13 33.71
C TYR A 52 26.29 -6.15 32.77
N LEU A 53 26.25 -6.38 31.45
CA LEU A 53 25.71 -5.41 30.49
C LEU A 53 24.29 -5.72 30.01
N SER A 54 23.76 -6.93 30.17
CA SER A 54 22.43 -7.27 29.62
C SER A 54 21.27 -6.57 30.31
N ASP A 55 21.45 -6.16 31.56
CA ASP A 55 20.43 -5.44 32.33
C ASP A 55 20.87 -3.99 32.58
N ARG A 56 20.37 -3.10 31.72
CA ARG A 56 20.61 -1.65 31.82
C ARG A 56 20.00 -1.01 33.07
N GLU A 57 18.97 -1.60 33.66
CA GLU A 57 18.21 -0.97 34.76
C GLU A 57 19.02 -0.97 36.06
N LYS A 58 20.05 -1.80 36.13
CA LYS A 58 21.03 -1.83 37.23
C LYS A 58 21.83 -0.53 37.39
N TYR A 59 21.87 0.30 36.35
CA TYR A 59 22.74 1.49 36.30
C TYR A 59 21.95 2.74 35.95
N ASN A 60 22.27 3.85 36.60
CA ASN A 60 21.74 5.15 36.19
C ASN A 60 22.42 5.64 34.89
N THR A 61 21.85 6.64 34.22
CA THR A 61 22.34 7.11 32.91
C THR A 61 23.81 7.52 32.91
N ASN A 62 24.33 8.11 33.98
CA ASN A 62 25.73 8.53 34.06
C ASN A 62 26.66 7.32 34.23
N GLU A 63 26.25 6.34 35.05
CA GLU A 63 26.96 5.08 35.22
C GLU A 63 26.99 4.25 33.93
N GLN A 64 25.87 4.19 33.20
CA GLN A 64 25.81 3.58 31.87
C GLN A 64 26.83 4.22 30.93
N GLU A 65 26.93 5.56 30.93
CA GLU A 65 27.89 6.26 30.06
C GLU A 65 29.36 5.99 30.46
N GLN A 66 29.64 5.87 31.76
CA GLN A 66 30.96 5.48 32.27
C GLN A 66 31.33 4.05 31.87
N LEU A 67 30.41 3.08 32.06
CA LEU A 67 30.57 1.68 31.66
C LEU A 67 30.85 1.56 30.17
N LEU A 68 30.04 2.21 29.33
CA LEU A 68 30.23 2.19 27.89
C LEU A 68 31.54 2.87 27.47
N SER A 69 31.98 3.91 28.17
CA SER A 69 33.25 4.58 27.89
C SER A 69 34.45 3.68 28.22
N SER A 70 34.44 2.96 29.34
CA SER A 70 35.46 1.95 29.65
C SER A 70 35.43 0.83 28.61
N LEU A 71 34.24 0.33 28.23
CA LEU A 71 34.13 -0.70 27.19
C LEU A 71 34.75 -0.24 25.85
N VAL A 72 34.50 1.00 25.41
CA VAL A 72 35.14 1.56 24.20
C VAL A 72 36.67 1.51 24.31
N GLN A 73 37.22 1.87 25.47
CA GLN A 73 38.66 1.86 25.72
C GLN A 73 39.24 0.43 25.69
N THR A 74 38.58 -0.52 26.34
CA THR A 74 38.96 -1.94 26.36
C THR A 74 38.96 -2.53 24.95
N LEU A 75 37.87 -2.35 24.19
CA LEU A 75 37.78 -2.82 22.80
C LEU A 75 38.80 -2.12 21.89
N SER A 76 39.12 -0.86 22.14
CA SER A 76 40.12 -0.13 21.36
C SER A 76 41.53 -0.70 21.54
N THR A 77 41.83 -1.16 22.75
CA THR A 77 43.15 -1.67 23.17
C THR A 77 43.37 -3.12 22.71
N HIS A 78 42.40 -4.00 22.96
CA HIS A 78 42.54 -5.45 22.73
C HIS A 78 41.97 -5.90 21.38
N LYS A 79 42.74 -5.76 20.30
CA LYS A 79 42.26 -6.07 18.93
C LYS A 79 41.91 -7.55 18.72
N GLU A 80 42.68 -8.47 19.29
CA GLU A 80 42.46 -9.92 19.16
C GLU A 80 41.15 -10.35 19.84
N LEU A 81 40.87 -9.77 21.02
CA LEU A 81 39.61 -9.93 21.74
C LEU A 81 38.41 -9.48 20.89
N VAL A 82 38.50 -8.30 20.28
CA VAL A 82 37.43 -7.77 19.41
C VAL A 82 37.17 -8.68 18.21
N TYR A 83 38.22 -9.26 17.60
CA TYR A 83 38.06 -10.16 16.47
C TYR A 83 37.29 -11.45 16.84
N HIS A 84 37.56 -12.02 18.02
CA HIS A 84 37.00 -13.31 18.42
C HIS A 84 35.68 -13.22 19.20
N ALA A 85 35.52 -12.23 20.09
CA ALA A 85 34.36 -12.07 20.97
C ALA A 85 33.45 -10.88 20.59
N GLY A 86 33.95 -9.93 19.80
CA GLY A 86 33.27 -8.65 19.58
C GLY A 86 31.94 -8.74 18.83
N TRP A 87 31.65 -9.86 18.16
CA TRP A 87 30.42 -10.02 17.38
C TRP A 87 29.15 -10.17 18.23
N ASP A 88 29.27 -10.52 19.51
CA ASP A 88 28.11 -10.68 20.41
C ASP A 88 27.68 -9.35 21.07
N ILE A 89 28.62 -8.42 21.17
CA ILE A 89 28.46 -7.11 21.83
C ILE A 89 27.29 -6.27 21.27
N PRO A 90 26.99 -6.22 19.95
CA PRO A 90 25.89 -5.41 19.43
C PRO A 90 24.53 -5.70 20.08
N GLY A 91 24.27 -6.96 20.46
CA GLY A 91 23.01 -7.35 21.10
C GLY A 91 22.87 -6.77 22.50
N LEU A 92 23.99 -6.67 23.23
CA LEU A 92 24.04 -6.10 24.57
C LEU A 92 23.84 -4.58 24.55
N LEU A 93 24.40 -3.90 23.53
CA LEU A 93 24.46 -2.43 23.49
C LEU A 93 23.21 -1.77 22.91
N ILE A 94 22.41 -2.48 22.11
CA ILE A 94 21.29 -1.86 21.40
C ILE A 94 20.21 -1.32 22.36
N SER A 95 20.05 -1.95 23.53
CA SER A 95 19.10 -1.55 24.57
C SER A 95 19.50 -0.25 25.29
N TYR A 96 20.79 0.11 25.29
CA TYR A 96 21.30 1.34 25.92
C TYR A 96 20.91 2.61 25.14
N ILE A 97 20.40 2.46 23.91
CA ILE A 97 19.88 3.57 23.10
C ILE A 97 18.56 4.10 23.66
N ASP A 98 17.75 3.27 24.31
CA ASP A 98 16.45 3.70 24.84
C ASP A 98 16.65 4.67 26.00
N GLN A 99 16.00 5.82 26.01
CA GLN A 99 16.13 6.77 27.12
C GLN A 99 14.77 7.39 27.42
N ASP A 100 14.60 7.95 28.61
CA ASP A 100 13.28 8.35 29.10
C ASP A 100 12.63 9.49 28.28
N ARG A 101 13.38 10.29 27.48
CA ARG A 101 12.83 11.36 26.61
C ARG A 101 13.68 11.74 25.39
N VAL A 102 13.06 11.84 24.20
CA VAL A 102 13.66 12.33 22.93
C VAL A 102 13.29 13.79 22.63
N THR A 103 13.32 14.69 23.61
CA THR A 103 13.17 16.13 23.30
C THR A 103 14.51 16.80 22.95
N SER A 104 15.61 16.06 23.08
CA SER A 104 16.97 16.54 22.86
C SER A 104 17.51 16.13 21.48
N PRO A 105 18.34 16.95 20.82
CA PRO A 105 19.03 16.57 19.58
C PRO A 105 19.75 15.21 19.70
N LEU A 106 19.88 14.45 18.60
CA LEU A 106 20.55 13.14 18.60
C LEU A 106 21.96 13.18 19.22
N ARG A 107 22.69 14.28 19.02
CA ARG A 107 24.05 14.49 19.56
C ARG A 107 24.11 14.55 21.08
N THR A 108 22.98 14.87 21.71
CA THR A 108 22.85 15.02 23.16
C THR A 108 22.13 13.84 23.81
N LEU A 109 21.79 12.80 23.03
CA LEU A 109 21.25 11.57 23.59
C LEU A 109 22.36 10.84 24.38
N PRO A 110 22.14 10.56 25.67
CA PRO A 110 23.07 9.78 26.48
C PRO A 110 23.34 8.42 25.86
N CYS A 111 24.52 7.86 26.11
CA CYS A 111 24.97 6.53 25.66
C CYS A 111 25.10 6.34 24.13
N LEU A 112 24.31 7.01 23.30
CA LEU A 112 24.31 6.85 21.83
C LEU A 112 25.69 7.08 21.22
N SER A 113 26.42 8.11 21.65
CA SER A 113 27.76 8.37 21.14
C SER A 113 28.74 7.25 21.50
N GLN A 114 28.60 6.61 22.66
CA GLN A 114 29.51 5.54 23.08
C GLN A 114 29.14 4.22 22.39
N VAL A 115 27.84 3.91 22.25
CA VAL A 115 27.38 2.76 21.44
C VAL A 115 27.89 2.86 20.00
N MET A 116 27.80 4.04 19.38
CA MET A 116 28.32 4.24 18.02
C MET A 116 29.84 4.07 17.93
N LYS A 117 30.60 4.50 18.93
CA LYS A 117 32.06 4.25 18.99
C LYS A 117 32.38 2.77 19.18
N CYS A 118 31.63 2.06 20.04
CA CYS A 118 31.76 0.61 20.14
C CYS A 118 31.53 -0.03 18.77
N PHE A 119 30.43 0.32 18.09
CA PHE A 119 30.10 -0.21 16.76
C PHE A 119 31.18 0.13 15.73
N GLU A 120 31.77 1.33 15.78
CA GLU A 120 32.90 1.70 14.93
C GLU A 120 34.11 0.79 15.17
N VAL A 121 34.49 0.55 16.44
CA VAL A 121 35.62 -0.34 16.76
C VAL A 121 35.34 -1.78 16.30
N LEU A 122 34.12 -2.27 16.52
CA LEU A 122 33.68 -3.59 16.06
C LEU A 122 33.73 -3.68 14.53
N ALA A 123 33.21 -2.67 13.83
CA ALA A 123 33.17 -2.64 12.37
C ALA A 123 34.56 -2.53 11.71
N LEU A 124 35.57 -2.04 12.44
CA LEU A 124 36.95 -1.90 11.95
C LEU A 124 37.83 -3.11 12.27
N LYS A 125 37.60 -3.79 13.40
CA LYS A 125 38.52 -4.79 13.94
C LYS A 125 37.88 -6.16 14.21
N GLY A 126 36.56 -6.23 14.24
CA GLY A 126 35.83 -7.45 14.54
C GLY A 126 35.81 -8.43 13.37
N ASN A 127 35.33 -9.64 13.63
CA ASN A 127 35.04 -10.59 12.56
C ASN A 127 33.80 -10.14 11.77
N HIS A 128 34.04 -9.53 10.61
CA HIS A 128 32.99 -8.95 9.77
C HIS A 128 31.91 -9.95 9.33
N LYS A 129 32.21 -11.25 9.21
CA LYS A 129 31.22 -12.27 8.83
C LYS A 129 30.22 -12.51 9.96
N GLU A 130 30.71 -12.68 11.18
CA GLU A 130 29.87 -12.89 12.37
C GLU A 130 29.12 -11.61 12.75
N LEU A 131 29.76 -10.44 12.61
CA LEU A 131 29.11 -9.14 12.82
C LEU A 131 27.97 -8.90 11.82
N LEU A 132 28.14 -9.28 10.56
CA LEU A 132 27.06 -9.21 9.57
C LEU A 132 25.90 -10.12 9.97
N LEU A 133 26.19 -11.37 10.37
CA LEU A 133 25.18 -12.33 10.82
C LEU A 133 24.38 -11.78 12.00
N LYS A 134 25.08 -11.35 13.05
CA LYS A 134 24.45 -10.80 14.25
C LYS A 134 23.69 -9.51 13.96
N GLY A 135 24.25 -8.64 13.11
CA GLY A 135 23.58 -7.42 12.66
C GLY A 135 22.25 -7.71 11.96
N CYS A 136 22.23 -8.67 11.02
CA CYS A 136 21.01 -9.09 10.32
C CYS A 136 19.97 -9.75 11.25
N GLU A 137 20.42 -10.55 12.22
CA GLU A 137 19.59 -11.14 13.27
C GLU A 137 18.90 -10.05 14.10
N LEU A 138 19.68 -9.13 14.65
CA LEU A 138 19.18 -8.03 15.48
C LEU A 138 18.24 -7.12 14.69
N LEU A 139 18.59 -6.81 13.44
CA LEU A 139 17.76 -5.97 12.57
C LEU A 139 16.37 -6.58 12.34
N THR A 140 16.27 -7.91 12.32
CA THR A 140 15.01 -8.64 12.18
C THR A 140 14.25 -8.79 13.49
N SER A 141 14.96 -8.77 14.64
CA SER A 141 14.35 -9.01 15.95
C SER A 141 13.79 -7.75 16.62
N ILE A 142 14.39 -6.58 16.37
CA ILE A 142 13.96 -5.34 17.01
C ILE A 142 12.59 -4.86 16.53
N LYS A 143 11.80 -4.33 17.47
CA LYS A 143 10.44 -3.84 17.22
C LYS A 143 10.18 -2.49 17.88
N VAL A 144 9.18 -1.77 17.39
CA VAL A 144 8.68 -0.53 17.99
C VAL A 144 8.13 -0.81 19.39
N GLU A 145 7.48 -1.96 19.58
CA GLU A 145 6.85 -2.33 20.86
C GLU A 145 7.84 -2.59 21.99
N ASP A 146 9.11 -2.86 21.67
CA ASP A 146 10.16 -3.15 22.66
C ASP A 146 10.42 -1.96 23.60
N HIS A 147 9.98 -0.76 23.22
CA HIS A 147 10.14 0.48 23.97
C HIS A 147 8.99 0.65 24.98
N THR A 148 8.98 -0.16 26.04
CA THR A 148 7.87 -0.26 27.00
C THR A 148 7.74 0.95 27.93
N TYR A 149 8.84 1.65 28.21
CA TYR A 149 8.89 2.80 29.15
C TYR A 149 8.42 4.13 28.54
N ILE A 150 8.19 4.15 27.23
CA ILE A 150 7.76 5.33 26.50
C ILE A 150 6.27 5.18 26.25
N ASP A 151 5.47 6.19 26.55
CA ASP A 151 4.03 6.13 26.26
C ASP A 151 3.72 6.64 24.85
N ASP A 152 4.51 7.59 24.35
CA ASP A 152 4.28 8.21 23.04
C ASP A 152 4.76 7.35 21.87
N VAL A 153 3.85 7.01 20.97
CA VAL A 153 4.13 6.14 19.80
C VAL A 153 5.13 6.79 18.84
N SER A 154 5.09 8.11 18.67
CA SER A 154 6.03 8.81 17.78
C SER A 154 7.46 8.78 18.34
N GLU A 155 7.62 8.87 19.65
CA GLU A 155 8.91 8.69 20.33
C GLU A 155 9.42 7.24 20.19
N LYS A 156 8.56 6.22 20.38
CA LYS A 156 8.96 4.80 20.13
C LYS A 156 9.46 4.58 18.71
N GLN A 157 8.72 5.12 17.73
CA GLN A 157 9.12 5.06 16.32
C GLN A 157 10.46 5.76 16.09
N SER A 158 10.75 6.86 16.79
CA SER A 158 12.02 7.57 16.68
C SER A 158 13.20 6.74 17.21
N TYR A 159 13.07 6.09 18.37
CA TYR A 159 14.11 5.20 18.89
C TYR A 159 14.33 3.97 18.00
N TYR A 160 13.24 3.38 17.51
CA TYR A 160 13.31 2.31 16.53
C TYR A 160 14.10 2.74 15.28
N GLN A 161 13.84 3.93 14.73
CA GLN A 161 14.59 4.48 13.59
C GLN A 161 16.09 4.64 13.90
N ILE A 162 16.45 5.10 15.10
CA ILE A 162 17.85 5.24 15.51
C ILE A 162 18.52 3.86 15.57
N LYS A 163 17.91 2.88 16.25
CA LYS A 163 18.43 1.51 16.35
C LYS A 163 18.62 0.86 14.99
N VAL A 164 17.60 0.92 14.13
CA VAL A 164 17.66 0.40 12.75
C VAL A 164 18.78 1.07 11.97
N HIS A 165 18.94 2.40 12.09
CA HIS A 165 20.02 3.11 11.43
C HIS A 165 21.40 2.61 11.90
N CYS A 166 21.63 2.51 13.20
CA CYS A 166 22.91 2.03 13.75
C CYS A 166 23.25 0.61 13.26
N LEU A 167 22.26 -0.29 13.23
CA LEU A 167 22.44 -1.66 12.76
C LEU A 167 22.72 -1.72 11.25
N ILE A 168 22.04 -0.90 10.44
CA ILE A 168 22.30 -0.83 8.99
C ILE A 168 23.73 -0.34 8.73
N GLU A 169 24.23 0.68 9.44
CA GLU A 169 25.62 1.15 9.27
C GLU A 169 26.64 0.07 9.65
N LEU A 170 26.38 -0.69 10.72
CA LEU A 170 27.21 -1.83 11.12
C LEU A 170 27.20 -2.93 10.05
N ILE A 171 26.03 -3.27 9.51
CA ILE A 171 25.85 -4.26 8.43
C ILE A 171 26.60 -3.82 7.17
N VAL A 172 26.40 -2.58 6.71
CA VAL A 172 27.02 -2.06 5.48
C VAL A 172 28.54 -2.05 5.61
N THR A 173 29.05 -1.59 6.75
CA THR A 173 30.50 -1.54 6.99
C THR A 173 31.09 -2.94 7.07
N SER A 174 30.43 -3.86 7.78
CA SER A 174 30.85 -5.26 7.87
C SER A 174 30.86 -5.92 6.50
N LEU A 175 29.79 -5.75 5.72
CA LEU A 175 29.65 -6.31 4.38
C LEU A 175 30.80 -5.87 3.46
N ARG A 176 31.14 -4.57 3.44
CA ARG A 176 32.26 -4.03 2.66
C ARG A 176 33.61 -4.64 3.03
N ASN A 177 33.83 -4.93 4.31
CA ASN A 177 35.11 -5.39 4.83
C ASN A 177 35.25 -6.93 4.82
N ILE A 178 34.25 -7.68 4.36
CA ILE A 178 34.38 -9.13 4.18
C ILE A 178 35.35 -9.43 3.03
N HIS A 179 36.23 -10.40 3.27
CA HIS A 179 37.05 -11.00 2.23
C HIS A 179 36.42 -12.32 1.76
N THR A 180 36.01 -12.39 0.49
CA THR A 180 35.32 -13.57 -0.06
C THR A 180 35.41 -13.66 -1.60
N LEU A 181 35.30 -14.88 -2.14
CA LEU A 181 35.05 -15.12 -3.58
C LEU A 181 33.57 -14.98 -3.96
N TYR A 182 32.65 -15.13 -3.00
CA TYR A 182 31.20 -15.20 -3.24
C TYR A 182 30.45 -14.09 -2.48
N PRO A 183 30.62 -12.81 -2.86
CA PRO A 183 29.99 -11.67 -2.20
C PRO A 183 28.46 -11.66 -2.28
N SER A 184 27.87 -12.21 -3.34
CA SER A 184 26.41 -12.25 -3.54
C SER A 184 25.66 -12.93 -2.39
N ARG A 185 26.27 -13.97 -1.78
CA ARG A 185 25.69 -14.67 -0.62
C ARG A 185 25.48 -13.72 0.56
N PHE A 186 26.49 -12.93 0.91
CA PHE A 186 26.41 -12.00 2.05
C PHE A 186 25.50 -10.83 1.74
N LEU A 187 25.50 -10.34 0.50
CA LEU A 187 24.55 -9.34 0.04
C LEU A 187 23.11 -9.83 0.14
N ALA A 188 22.83 -11.07 -0.30
CA ALA A 188 21.50 -11.67 -0.21
C ALA A 188 21.00 -11.71 1.24
N MET A 189 21.87 -12.05 2.20
CA MET A 189 21.54 -12.03 3.62
C MET A 189 21.14 -10.65 4.13
N ALA A 190 21.90 -9.61 3.77
CA ALA A 190 21.58 -8.23 4.13
C ALA A 190 20.27 -7.76 3.48
N VAL A 191 20.04 -8.11 2.21
CA VAL A 191 18.80 -7.81 1.48
C VAL A 191 17.60 -8.48 2.14
N THR A 192 17.71 -9.76 2.54
CA THR A 192 16.64 -10.46 3.26
C THR A 192 16.32 -9.81 4.60
N ALA A 193 17.34 -9.43 5.38
CA ALA A 193 17.12 -8.73 6.65
C ALA A 193 16.42 -7.38 6.44
N LEU A 194 16.81 -6.63 5.40
CA LEU A 194 16.13 -5.38 5.03
C LEU A 194 14.68 -5.61 4.61
N PHE A 195 14.37 -6.67 3.86
CA PHE A 195 12.98 -7.00 3.52
C PHE A 195 12.13 -7.29 4.75
N ASN A 196 12.66 -7.99 5.74
CA ASN A 196 11.92 -8.24 6.99
C ASN A 196 11.58 -6.92 7.70
N VAL A 197 12.51 -5.96 7.72
CA VAL A 197 12.25 -4.62 8.26
C VAL A 197 11.20 -3.87 7.44
N ILE A 198 11.31 -3.92 6.11
CA ILE A 198 10.34 -3.29 5.21
C ILE A 198 8.95 -3.86 5.43
N GLU A 199 8.84 -5.19 5.53
CA GLU A 199 7.59 -5.91 5.76
C GLU A 199 6.97 -5.54 7.12
N TYR A 200 7.80 -5.45 8.17
CA TYR A 200 7.36 -4.99 9.49
C TYR A 200 6.88 -3.53 9.47
N CYS A 201 7.58 -2.65 8.74
CA CYS A 201 7.26 -1.22 8.70
C CYS A 201 6.16 -0.83 7.71
N LYS A 202 5.68 -1.75 6.86
CA LYS A 202 4.79 -1.39 5.74
C LYS A 202 3.45 -0.79 6.19
N ASP A 203 2.97 -1.23 7.35
CA ASP A 203 1.69 -0.80 7.93
C ASP A 203 1.83 0.49 8.77
N GLU A 204 3.06 0.88 9.12
CA GLU A 204 3.39 2.04 9.94
C GLU A 204 3.69 3.29 9.09
N ALA A 205 2.71 4.18 8.97
CA ALA A 205 2.82 5.39 8.15
C ALA A 205 4.02 6.29 8.53
N GLY A 206 4.35 6.40 9.83
CA GLY A 206 5.45 7.21 10.34
C GLY A 206 6.85 6.67 9.97
N LEU A 207 6.97 5.37 9.69
CA LEU A 207 8.26 4.71 9.40
C LEU A 207 8.57 4.61 7.90
N ARG A 208 7.58 4.74 7.02
CA ARG A 208 7.74 4.46 5.59
C ARG A 208 8.85 5.28 4.93
N ILE A 209 8.83 6.60 5.10
CA ILE A 209 9.82 7.49 4.46
C ILE A 209 11.23 7.16 4.97
N PHE A 210 11.35 6.82 6.25
CA PHE A 210 12.62 6.40 6.83
C PHE A 210 13.14 5.14 6.14
N VAL A 211 12.30 4.10 6.00
CA VAL A 211 12.68 2.85 5.35
C VAL A 211 13.07 3.05 3.89
N VAL A 212 12.31 3.85 3.13
CA VAL A 212 12.65 4.19 1.73
C VAL A 212 14.03 4.86 1.65
N LYS A 213 14.32 5.82 2.54
CA LYS A 213 15.64 6.48 2.59
C LYS A 213 16.76 5.51 2.92
N ARG A 214 16.54 4.56 3.85
CA ARG A 214 17.51 3.54 4.23
C ARG A 214 17.76 2.54 3.09
N ALA A 215 16.70 2.03 2.46
CA ALA A 215 16.80 1.12 1.32
C ALA A 215 17.52 1.79 0.13
N TYR A 216 17.18 3.05 -0.18
CA TYR A 216 17.86 3.84 -1.20
C TYR A 216 19.36 3.99 -0.89
N SER A 217 19.70 4.40 0.34
CA SER A 217 21.10 4.64 0.73
C SER A 217 21.91 3.35 0.70
N PHE A 218 21.34 2.25 1.20
CA PHE A 218 21.95 0.91 1.14
C PHE A 218 22.32 0.51 -0.30
N ALA A 219 21.38 0.63 -1.23
CA ALA A 219 21.60 0.23 -2.62
C ALA A 219 22.56 1.18 -3.36
N ARG A 220 22.49 2.49 -3.09
CA ARG A 220 23.36 3.50 -3.71
C ARG A 220 24.81 3.38 -3.23
N ASP A 221 25.00 3.17 -1.94
CA ASP A 221 26.32 3.17 -1.29
C ASP A 221 26.94 1.77 -1.23
N TYR A 222 26.27 0.76 -1.80
CA TYR A 222 26.79 -0.60 -1.83
C TYR A 222 28.13 -0.66 -2.58
N SER A 223 29.13 -1.21 -1.87
CA SER A 223 30.44 -1.51 -2.42
C SER A 223 30.72 -3.00 -2.31
N ALA A 224 31.14 -3.62 -3.41
CA ALA A 224 31.47 -5.03 -3.44
C ALA A 224 32.59 -5.37 -2.43
N PRO A 225 32.47 -6.47 -1.67
CA PRO A 225 33.52 -6.98 -0.79
C PRO A 225 34.83 -7.27 -1.53
N THR A 226 35.94 -7.31 -0.80
CA THR A 226 37.27 -7.56 -1.39
C THR A 226 37.44 -9.04 -1.75
N VAL A 227 37.91 -9.30 -2.98
CA VAL A 227 38.17 -10.67 -3.47
C VAL A 227 39.38 -11.27 -2.76
N VAL A 228 39.26 -12.50 -2.27
CA VAL A 228 40.37 -13.27 -1.67
C VAL A 228 41.21 -13.90 -2.78
N ASP A 229 42.52 -13.87 -2.64
CA ASP A 229 43.44 -14.60 -3.52
C ASP A 229 43.41 -16.09 -3.18
N VAL A 230 43.13 -16.94 -4.18
CA VAL A 230 43.00 -18.39 -4.01
C VAL A 230 44.03 -19.09 -4.90
N PRO A 231 45.04 -19.73 -4.32
CA PRO A 231 46.19 -20.29 -5.06
C PRO A 231 45.84 -21.34 -6.12
N ASP A 232 44.70 -22.02 -5.96
CA ASP A 232 44.32 -23.20 -6.77
C ASP A 232 43.43 -22.87 -7.99
N LEU A 233 43.08 -21.59 -8.20
CA LEU A 233 42.21 -21.17 -9.30
C LEU A 233 43.01 -20.63 -10.49
N THR A 234 42.67 -21.08 -11.70
CA THR A 234 43.26 -20.47 -12.90
C THR A 234 42.73 -19.04 -13.12
N GLU A 235 43.52 -18.18 -13.77
CA GLU A 235 43.11 -16.79 -14.06
C GLU A 235 41.78 -16.70 -14.82
N LYS A 236 41.51 -17.68 -15.70
CA LYS A 236 40.25 -17.76 -16.46
C LYS A 236 39.05 -18.12 -15.58
N GLU A 237 39.22 -19.04 -14.65
CA GLU A 237 38.16 -19.45 -13.71
C GLU A 237 37.87 -18.33 -12.70
N LEU A 238 38.92 -17.69 -12.18
CA LEU A 238 38.78 -16.56 -11.27
C LEU A 238 38.03 -15.40 -11.94
N LYS A 239 38.38 -15.06 -13.18
CA LYS A 239 37.67 -14.03 -13.94
C LYS A 239 36.20 -14.37 -14.15
N LYS A 240 35.89 -15.62 -14.51
CA LYS A 240 34.51 -16.08 -14.68
C LYS A 240 33.70 -15.94 -13.39
N ILE A 241 34.26 -16.36 -12.25
CA ILE A 241 33.61 -16.23 -10.94
C ILE A 241 33.32 -14.75 -10.63
N ILE A 242 34.29 -13.87 -10.87
CA ILE A 242 34.12 -12.43 -10.64
C ILE A 242 33.01 -11.85 -11.52
N ASP A 243 32.97 -12.21 -12.80
CA ASP A 243 31.94 -11.74 -13.74
C ASP A 243 30.54 -12.27 -13.34
N ASP A 244 30.43 -13.56 -12.97
CA ASP A 244 29.19 -14.19 -12.51
C ASP A 244 28.69 -13.55 -11.20
N GLU A 245 29.58 -13.29 -10.25
CA GLU A 245 29.25 -12.63 -8.98
C GLU A 245 28.86 -11.17 -9.16
N ALA A 246 29.52 -10.42 -10.06
CA ALA A 246 29.14 -9.05 -10.39
C ALA A 246 27.73 -9.00 -11.00
N TYR A 247 27.41 -9.95 -11.87
CA TYR A 247 26.07 -10.11 -12.41
C TYR A 247 25.04 -10.41 -11.31
N LEU A 248 25.31 -11.38 -10.42
CA LEU A 248 24.39 -11.75 -9.34
C LEU A 248 24.16 -10.60 -8.36
N GLN A 249 25.21 -9.92 -7.90
CA GLN A 249 25.09 -8.75 -7.02
C GLN A 249 24.22 -7.66 -7.65
N ARG A 250 24.45 -7.37 -8.94
CA ARG A 250 23.65 -6.38 -9.67
C ARG A 250 22.19 -6.80 -9.80
N ARG A 251 21.90 -8.07 -10.08
CA ARG A 251 20.52 -8.60 -10.14
C ARG A 251 19.83 -8.53 -8.79
N LEU A 252 20.53 -8.85 -7.69
CA LEU A 252 20.01 -8.73 -6.32
C LEU A 252 19.62 -7.29 -5.99
N LEU A 253 20.48 -6.30 -6.27
CA LEU A 253 20.18 -4.89 -6.01
C LEU A 253 19.02 -4.36 -6.86
N ARG A 254 18.97 -4.76 -8.14
CA ARG A 254 17.85 -4.42 -9.04
C ARG A 254 16.51 -4.96 -8.55
N GLY A 255 16.49 -6.25 -8.19
CA GLY A 255 15.31 -6.89 -7.63
C GLY A 255 14.92 -6.23 -6.30
N PHE A 256 15.90 -5.97 -5.42
CA PHE A 256 15.67 -5.28 -4.15
C PHE A 256 14.98 -3.93 -4.34
N LEU A 257 15.56 -3.06 -5.18
CA LEU A 257 15.06 -1.70 -5.42
C LEU A 257 13.62 -1.65 -5.93
N THR A 258 13.25 -2.61 -6.77
CA THR A 258 11.91 -2.67 -7.36
C THR A 258 10.92 -3.35 -6.41
N GLN A 259 11.33 -4.42 -5.74
CA GLN A 259 10.46 -5.19 -4.86
C GLN A 259 10.09 -4.45 -3.57
N PHE A 260 11.02 -3.71 -2.94
CA PHE A 260 10.68 -3.03 -1.69
C PHE A 260 9.58 -1.98 -1.89
N ILE A 261 9.56 -1.34 -3.08
CA ILE A 261 8.51 -0.40 -3.45
C ILE A 261 7.16 -1.10 -3.55
N CYS A 262 7.12 -2.28 -4.16
CA CYS A 262 5.93 -3.10 -4.25
C CYS A 262 5.39 -3.50 -2.86
N ILE A 263 6.28 -3.88 -1.93
CA ILE A 263 5.90 -4.23 -0.56
C ILE A 263 5.33 -3.01 0.19
N LEU A 264 6.02 -1.87 0.13
CA LEU A 264 5.55 -0.67 0.82
C LEU A 264 4.24 -0.10 0.26
N SER A 265 3.90 -0.46 -0.98
CA SER A 265 2.68 0.00 -1.64
C SER A 265 1.47 -0.91 -1.37
N THR A 266 1.63 -2.06 -0.70
CA THR A 266 0.51 -2.99 -0.47
C THR A 266 -0.60 -2.35 0.35
N THR A 267 -0.22 -1.67 1.43
CA THR A 267 -1.19 -1.14 2.41
C THR A 267 -1.63 0.27 2.02
N TYR A 268 -0.72 1.10 1.50
CA TYR A 268 -1.00 2.51 1.26
C TYR A 268 -0.68 2.94 -0.18
N PRO A 269 -1.57 3.70 -0.81
CA PRO A 269 -1.37 4.28 -2.14
C PRO A 269 -0.38 5.45 -2.11
N PHE A 270 0.08 5.85 -3.29
CA PHE A 270 0.95 7.02 -3.46
C PHE A 270 0.16 8.34 -3.50
N GLY A 271 -1.15 8.28 -3.71
CA GLY A 271 -2.03 9.44 -3.82
C GLY A 271 -2.08 10.05 -5.22
N MET A 272 -1.48 9.39 -6.22
CA MET A 272 -1.32 9.94 -7.57
C MET A 272 -2.67 10.24 -8.23
N SER A 273 -3.65 9.34 -8.08
CA SER A 273 -4.98 9.51 -8.67
C SER A 273 -5.76 10.67 -8.03
N GLY A 274 -5.70 10.80 -6.71
CA GLY A 274 -6.37 11.85 -5.94
C GLY A 274 -5.84 13.24 -6.31
N ASP A 275 -4.51 13.38 -6.34
CA ASP A 275 -3.84 14.64 -6.62
C ASP A 275 -4.05 15.07 -8.08
N TYR A 276 -3.89 14.13 -9.02
CA TYR A 276 -4.09 14.43 -10.44
C TYR A 276 -5.55 14.73 -10.77
N ALA A 277 -6.52 14.02 -10.19
CA ALA A 277 -7.94 14.35 -10.36
C ALA A 277 -8.27 15.74 -9.80
N SER A 278 -7.70 16.10 -8.65
CA SER A 278 -7.87 17.43 -8.04
C SER A 278 -7.27 18.53 -8.92
N TYR A 279 -6.09 18.28 -9.50
CA TYR A 279 -5.46 19.18 -10.48
C TYR A 279 -6.36 19.42 -11.71
N LEU A 280 -6.94 18.36 -12.27
CA LEU A 280 -7.86 18.48 -13.40
C LEU A 280 -9.14 19.25 -13.02
N ALA A 281 -9.61 19.12 -11.78
CA ALA A 281 -10.80 19.81 -11.29
C ALA A 281 -10.58 21.30 -10.98
N ALA A 282 -9.38 21.68 -10.53
CA ALA A 282 -9.07 23.05 -10.12
C ALA A 282 -9.11 24.07 -11.28
N GLY A 283 -8.97 23.62 -12.54
CA GLY A 283 -9.09 24.45 -13.74
C GLY A 283 -7.95 25.47 -13.96
N ASP A 284 -7.30 25.92 -12.90
CA ASP A 284 -6.13 26.79 -12.94
C ASP A 284 -4.83 25.98 -12.97
N LYS A 285 -4.28 25.79 -14.18
CA LYS A 285 -3.01 25.09 -14.39
C LYS A 285 -1.79 25.84 -13.86
N SER A 286 -1.95 27.07 -13.37
CA SER A 286 -0.83 27.84 -12.80
C SER A 286 -0.55 27.49 -11.34
N ASN A 287 -1.52 26.89 -10.64
CA ASN A 287 -1.35 26.47 -9.25
C ASN A 287 -0.78 25.04 -9.18
N ASN A 288 0.55 24.94 -9.21
CA ASN A 288 1.31 23.67 -9.17
C ASN A 288 1.26 22.93 -7.81
N ASP A 289 0.29 23.22 -6.94
CA ASP A 289 0.19 22.65 -5.59
C ASP A 289 0.19 21.11 -5.56
N TRP A 290 -0.43 20.46 -6.54
CA TRP A 290 -0.44 18.99 -6.63
C TRP A 290 0.95 18.39 -6.93
N PHE A 291 1.77 19.11 -7.69
CA PHE A 291 3.14 18.72 -7.99
C PHE A 291 4.05 18.89 -6.77
N TYR A 292 3.81 19.93 -5.95
CA TYR A 292 4.56 20.13 -4.71
C TYR A 292 4.33 19.01 -3.69
N ALA A 293 3.15 18.38 -3.65
CA ALA A 293 2.88 17.24 -2.77
C ALA A 293 3.79 16.03 -3.09
N HIS A 294 4.01 15.75 -4.39
CA HIS A 294 4.88 14.66 -4.83
C HIS A 294 6.37 15.05 -4.78
N GLN A 295 6.71 16.33 -4.93
CA GLN A 295 8.07 16.82 -4.64
C GLN A 295 8.41 16.79 -3.14
N ALA A 296 7.42 16.91 -2.26
CA ALA A 296 7.63 16.88 -0.82
C ALA A 296 8.15 15.52 -0.31
N TYR A 297 8.03 14.46 -1.11
CA TYR A 297 8.57 13.12 -0.82
C TYR A 297 9.68 12.73 -1.80
N PRO A 298 10.85 13.42 -1.79
CA PRO A 298 11.90 13.21 -2.78
C PRO A 298 12.48 11.79 -2.76
N ALA A 299 12.27 11.03 -1.68
CA ALA A 299 12.82 9.69 -1.52
C ALA A 299 12.41 8.75 -2.66
N TYR A 300 11.15 8.73 -3.07
CA TYR A 300 10.68 7.88 -4.18
C TYR A 300 11.23 8.33 -5.53
N SER A 301 11.28 9.64 -5.79
CA SER A 301 11.90 10.17 -7.02
C SER A 301 13.38 9.80 -7.11
N ARG A 302 14.12 9.84 -5.98
CA ARG A 302 15.52 9.41 -5.92
C ARG A 302 15.66 7.90 -6.17
N VAL A 303 14.74 7.09 -5.68
CA VAL A 303 14.71 5.66 -5.99
C VAL A 303 14.47 5.43 -7.48
N SER A 304 13.52 6.14 -8.10
CA SER A 304 13.29 6.05 -9.55
C SER A 304 14.54 6.42 -10.36
N GLU A 305 15.25 7.48 -9.97
CA GLU A 305 16.53 7.88 -10.57
C GLU A 305 17.61 6.80 -10.40
N LEU A 306 17.68 6.18 -9.22
CA LEU A 306 18.64 5.12 -8.95
C LEU A 306 18.35 3.88 -9.81
N VAL A 307 17.08 3.49 -9.92
CA VAL A 307 16.66 2.36 -10.77
C VAL A 307 17.07 2.57 -12.23
N LEU A 308 16.97 3.78 -12.76
CA LEU A 308 17.49 4.13 -14.09
C LEU A 308 19.03 3.98 -14.14
N ALA A 309 19.76 4.39 -13.10
CA ALA A 309 21.21 4.21 -13.01
C ALA A 309 21.65 2.73 -12.92
N PHE A 310 20.75 1.82 -12.53
CA PHE A 310 20.97 0.37 -12.53
C PHE A 310 20.66 -0.30 -13.88
N ASP A 311 20.43 0.47 -14.95
CA ASP A 311 20.03 0.02 -16.30
C ASP A 311 18.69 -0.73 -16.30
N ILE A 312 17.72 -0.24 -15.53
CA ILE A 312 16.32 -0.67 -15.64
C ILE A 312 15.57 0.37 -16.47
N ASP A 313 15.21 0.03 -17.70
CA ASP A 313 14.37 0.88 -18.54
C ASP A 313 12.90 0.79 -18.13
N LEU A 314 12.49 1.71 -17.26
CA LEU A 314 11.12 1.82 -16.75
C LEU A 314 10.09 2.04 -17.88
N HIS A 315 10.46 2.77 -18.94
CA HIS A 315 9.55 3.01 -20.05
C HIS A 315 9.38 1.74 -20.90
N GLN A 316 10.45 0.98 -21.13
CA GLN A 316 10.36 -0.31 -21.82
C GLN A 316 9.49 -1.29 -21.02
N LYS A 317 9.65 -1.35 -19.69
CA LYS A 317 8.80 -2.19 -18.83
C LYS A 317 7.31 -1.87 -18.98
N LEU A 318 6.94 -0.59 -19.06
CA LEU A 318 5.56 -0.19 -19.35
C LEU A 318 5.10 -0.67 -20.73
N ARG A 319 5.91 -0.47 -21.79
CA ARG A 319 5.56 -0.91 -23.16
C ARG A 319 5.36 -2.43 -23.23
N ASP A 320 6.25 -3.19 -22.60
CA ASP A 320 6.17 -4.65 -22.56
C ASP A 320 4.93 -5.11 -21.80
N TYR A 321 4.61 -4.43 -20.69
CA TYR A 321 3.41 -4.73 -19.92
C TYR A 321 2.12 -4.46 -20.69
N VAL A 322 2.04 -3.33 -21.38
CA VAL A 322 0.87 -2.98 -22.22
C VAL A 322 0.72 -3.98 -23.36
N SER A 323 1.82 -4.30 -24.05
CA SER A 323 1.81 -5.22 -25.20
C SER A 323 1.37 -6.63 -24.76
N SER A 324 1.98 -7.16 -23.70
CA SER A 324 1.61 -8.47 -23.16
C SER A 324 0.20 -8.50 -22.57
N SER A 325 -0.30 -7.37 -22.05
CA SER A 325 -1.69 -7.28 -21.58
C SER A 325 -2.66 -7.39 -22.75
N HIS A 326 -2.41 -6.71 -23.88
CA HIS A 326 -3.25 -6.89 -25.08
C HIS A 326 -3.21 -8.31 -25.64
N GLU A 327 -2.03 -8.94 -25.63
CA GLU A 327 -1.90 -10.34 -26.06
C GLU A 327 -2.74 -11.29 -25.20
N LEU A 328 -2.80 -11.08 -23.88
CA LEU A 328 -3.62 -11.86 -22.96
C LEU A 328 -5.12 -11.84 -23.32
N PHE A 329 -5.62 -10.74 -23.88
CA PHE A 329 -7.04 -10.59 -24.21
C PHE A 329 -7.36 -10.87 -25.69
N LYS A 330 -6.37 -11.13 -26.55
CA LYS A 330 -6.58 -11.20 -28.00
C LYS A 330 -7.42 -12.39 -28.47
N ASP A 331 -7.31 -13.52 -27.81
CA ASP A 331 -7.83 -14.81 -28.30
C ASP A 331 -9.21 -15.19 -27.74
N PHE A 332 -9.88 -14.28 -27.04
CA PHE A 332 -11.22 -14.51 -26.51
C PHE A 332 -12.31 -14.29 -27.58
N ASP A 333 -13.30 -15.19 -27.62
CA ASP A 333 -14.52 -14.97 -28.40
C ASP A 333 -15.52 -14.13 -27.60
N TYR A 334 -15.54 -12.82 -27.90
CA TYR A 334 -16.45 -11.86 -27.26
C TYR A 334 -17.93 -12.01 -27.65
N LYS A 335 -18.29 -13.04 -28.41
CA LYS A 335 -19.69 -13.38 -28.74
C LYS A 335 -20.26 -14.50 -27.87
N GLU A 336 -19.43 -15.15 -27.06
CA GLU A 336 -19.86 -16.15 -26.09
C GLU A 336 -20.78 -15.54 -25.01
N ASP A 337 -21.41 -16.42 -24.24
CA ASP A 337 -22.15 -16.02 -23.04
C ASP A 337 -21.27 -15.19 -22.09
N GLN A 338 -21.85 -14.13 -21.50
CA GLN A 338 -21.07 -13.16 -20.72
C GLN A 338 -20.48 -13.77 -19.45
N ASP A 339 -21.18 -14.69 -18.80
CA ASP A 339 -20.74 -15.28 -17.53
C ASP A 339 -19.63 -16.30 -17.79
N GLU A 340 -19.79 -17.15 -18.81
CA GLU A 340 -18.75 -18.10 -19.24
C GLU A 340 -17.47 -17.37 -19.68
N LEU A 341 -17.62 -16.30 -20.46
CA LEU A 341 -16.49 -15.50 -20.93
C LEU A 341 -15.77 -14.80 -19.78
N THR A 342 -16.51 -14.25 -18.81
CA THR A 342 -15.94 -13.62 -17.61
C THR A 342 -15.11 -14.62 -16.80
N ALA A 343 -15.63 -15.84 -16.60
CA ALA A 343 -14.90 -16.90 -15.90
C ALA A 343 -13.61 -17.31 -16.63
N LYS A 344 -13.65 -17.43 -17.97
CA LYS A 344 -12.45 -17.72 -18.79
C LYS A 344 -11.40 -16.62 -18.67
N ILE A 345 -11.82 -15.36 -18.73
CA ILE A 345 -10.94 -14.19 -18.58
C ILE A 345 -10.28 -14.20 -17.20
N PHE A 346 -11.05 -14.41 -16.13
CA PHE A 346 -10.52 -14.44 -14.76
C PHE A 346 -9.51 -15.57 -14.58
N SER A 347 -9.78 -16.75 -15.12
CA SER A 347 -8.84 -17.88 -15.08
C SER A 347 -7.54 -17.58 -15.83
N ALA A 348 -7.61 -16.92 -17.00
CA ALA A 348 -6.41 -16.55 -17.76
C ALA A 348 -5.56 -15.51 -17.03
N ILE A 349 -6.19 -14.49 -16.45
CA ILE A 349 -5.50 -13.46 -15.66
C ILE A 349 -4.82 -14.08 -14.43
N LEU A 350 -5.50 -14.98 -13.71
CA LEU A 350 -4.91 -15.61 -12.54
C LEU A 350 -3.69 -16.47 -12.88
N LYS A 351 -3.77 -17.25 -13.96
CA LYS A 351 -2.62 -18.04 -14.46
C LYS A 351 -1.44 -17.16 -14.88
N ASP A 352 -1.72 -16.04 -15.54
CA ASP A 352 -0.69 -15.07 -15.92
C ASP A 352 -0.03 -14.43 -14.69
N HIS A 353 -0.82 -14.07 -13.68
CA HIS A 353 -0.33 -13.49 -12.44
C HIS A 353 0.58 -14.47 -11.67
N GLU A 354 0.18 -15.75 -11.57
CA GLU A 354 1.00 -16.81 -10.96
C GLU A 354 2.30 -17.07 -11.73
N ALA A 355 2.25 -17.05 -13.06
CA ALA A 355 3.43 -17.30 -13.89
C ALA A 355 4.45 -16.15 -13.87
N ASN A 356 3.98 -14.90 -13.79
CA ASN A 356 4.84 -13.73 -13.87
C ASN A 356 5.35 -13.23 -12.50
N ALA A 357 4.81 -13.76 -11.40
CA ALA A 357 5.20 -13.43 -10.02
C ALA A 357 5.47 -11.92 -9.83
N SER A 358 4.49 -11.08 -10.22
CA SER A 358 4.68 -9.62 -10.36
C SER A 358 5.17 -8.91 -9.08
N ASN A 359 4.91 -9.55 -7.93
CA ASN A 359 5.24 -9.13 -6.58
C ASN A 359 6.39 -9.92 -5.94
N SER A 360 7.25 -10.59 -6.72
CA SER A 360 8.37 -11.37 -6.20
C SER A 360 9.69 -10.98 -6.88
N MET A 361 10.80 -11.15 -6.14
CA MET A 361 12.15 -11.07 -6.69
C MET A 361 12.58 -12.33 -7.44
N LEU A 362 11.79 -13.39 -7.36
CA LEU A 362 12.01 -14.63 -8.09
C LEU A 362 10.95 -14.74 -9.20
N ASP A 363 11.33 -15.28 -10.34
CA ASP A 363 10.37 -15.65 -11.37
C ASP A 363 9.37 -16.70 -10.86
N GLY A 364 8.28 -16.96 -11.61
CA GLY A 364 7.27 -17.95 -11.23
C GLY A 364 7.81 -19.38 -11.03
N SER A 365 9.05 -19.66 -11.46
CA SER A 365 9.73 -20.94 -11.22
C SER A 365 10.55 -20.98 -9.93
N GLY A 366 10.85 -19.82 -9.33
CA GLY A 366 11.71 -19.69 -8.16
C GLY A 366 13.21 -19.77 -8.46
N GLU A 367 13.60 -19.93 -9.73
CA GLU A 367 14.99 -20.20 -10.12
C GLU A 367 15.79 -18.96 -10.50
N LYS A 368 15.12 -17.90 -11.00
CA LYS A 368 15.81 -16.70 -11.50
C LYS A 368 15.39 -15.46 -10.74
N LEU A 369 16.38 -14.65 -10.38
CA LEU A 369 16.16 -13.31 -9.88
C LEU A 369 15.59 -12.42 -10.99
N THR A 370 14.49 -11.73 -10.71
CA THR A 370 13.78 -10.81 -11.62
C THR A 370 13.60 -9.43 -10.99
N ASP A 371 13.34 -8.44 -11.84
CA ASP A 371 12.91 -7.13 -11.36
C ASP A 371 11.39 -7.20 -11.09
N SER A 372 10.91 -6.64 -9.98
CA SER A 372 9.47 -6.59 -9.72
C SER A 372 8.79 -5.69 -10.75
N LEU A 373 7.83 -6.24 -11.47
CA LEU A 373 7.09 -5.52 -12.51
C LEU A 373 6.25 -4.40 -11.90
N ASP A 374 5.49 -4.70 -10.85
CA ASP A 374 4.63 -3.72 -10.16
C ASP A 374 5.49 -2.59 -9.57
N GLY A 375 6.62 -2.93 -8.95
CA GLY A 375 7.59 -1.95 -8.47
C GLY A 375 8.12 -1.02 -9.57
N CYS A 376 8.44 -1.56 -10.75
CA CYS A 376 8.86 -0.75 -11.90
C CYS A 376 7.75 0.19 -12.38
N LEU A 377 6.53 -0.31 -12.53
CA LEU A 377 5.39 0.48 -13.03
C LEU A 377 5.01 1.61 -12.05
N LEU A 378 5.08 1.33 -10.73
CA LEU A 378 4.87 2.32 -9.68
C LEU A 378 5.92 3.43 -9.72
N LEU A 379 7.21 3.05 -9.78
CA LEU A 379 8.31 4.01 -9.86
C LEU A 379 8.28 4.85 -11.14
N TYR A 380 7.88 4.26 -12.27
CA TYR A 380 7.67 4.98 -13.52
C TYR A 380 6.58 6.03 -13.36
N SER A 381 5.40 5.61 -12.88
CA SER A 381 4.24 6.50 -12.72
C SER A 381 4.54 7.63 -11.75
N TYR A 382 5.16 7.31 -10.62
CA TYR A 382 5.58 8.29 -9.63
C TYR A 382 6.57 9.31 -10.21
N LEU A 383 7.57 8.85 -10.97
CA LEU A 383 8.56 9.73 -11.60
C LEU A 383 7.91 10.73 -12.55
N GLN A 384 6.90 10.30 -13.31
CA GLN A 384 6.19 11.18 -14.23
C GLN A 384 5.36 12.23 -13.48
N CYS A 385 4.69 11.84 -12.39
CA CYS A 385 4.02 12.80 -11.49
C CYS A 385 5.03 13.80 -10.90
N ALA A 386 6.13 13.32 -10.33
CA ALA A 386 7.15 14.14 -9.68
C ALA A 386 7.92 15.08 -10.63
N ARG A 387 7.82 14.87 -11.95
CA ARG A 387 8.39 15.72 -13.01
C ARG A 387 7.35 16.59 -13.72
N ASN A 388 6.07 16.49 -13.35
CA ASN A 388 4.95 17.11 -14.07
C ASN A 388 4.93 16.72 -15.56
N ALA A 389 5.29 15.47 -15.84
CA ALA A 389 5.47 14.91 -17.17
C ALA A 389 4.45 13.80 -17.47
N CYS A 390 3.27 13.85 -16.83
CA CYS A 390 2.17 12.90 -17.08
C CYS A 390 1.76 12.84 -18.56
N ASP A 391 2.00 13.93 -19.30
CA ASP A 391 1.76 13.99 -20.75
C ASP A 391 2.70 13.07 -21.57
N GLU A 392 3.81 12.59 -20.99
CA GLU A 392 4.69 11.60 -21.61
C GLU A 392 4.15 10.15 -21.54
N ILE A 393 3.19 9.87 -20.64
CA ILE A 393 2.58 8.54 -20.50
C ILE A 393 1.64 8.25 -21.69
N ALA A 394 2.18 7.71 -22.78
CA ALA A 394 1.43 7.45 -24.01
C ALA A 394 0.57 6.17 -23.93
N LEU A 395 -0.55 6.25 -23.19
CA LEU A 395 -1.54 5.18 -23.06
C LEU A 395 -2.90 5.64 -23.61
N THR A 396 -3.56 4.80 -24.41
CA THR A 396 -4.97 4.98 -24.76
C THR A 396 -5.89 4.45 -23.65
N PHE A 397 -7.19 4.74 -23.72
CA PHE A 397 -8.12 4.19 -22.73
C PHE A 397 -8.18 2.65 -22.80
N ASN A 398 -8.13 2.07 -23.99
CA ASN A 398 -8.08 0.61 -24.15
C ASN A 398 -6.83 0.00 -23.49
N ASP A 399 -5.65 0.63 -23.64
CA ASP A 399 -4.42 0.19 -22.98
C ASP A 399 -4.59 0.15 -21.45
N VAL A 400 -5.15 1.22 -20.88
CA VAL A 400 -5.38 1.29 -19.44
C VAL A 400 -6.40 0.27 -18.98
N LEU A 401 -7.45 0.03 -19.77
CA LEU A 401 -8.49 -0.94 -19.44
C LEU A 401 -7.89 -2.33 -19.28
N VAL A 402 -7.16 -2.82 -20.28
CA VAL A 402 -6.57 -4.18 -20.22
C VAL A 402 -5.53 -4.30 -19.11
N CYS A 403 -4.74 -3.25 -18.88
CA CYS A 403 -3.78 -3.23 -17.77
C CYS A 403 -4.50 -3.27 -16.42
N THR A 404 -5.58 -2.51 -16.24
CA THR A 404 -6.36 -2.49 -15.00
C THR A 404 -6.98 -3.84 -14.71
N LEU A 405 -7.56 -4.50 -15.71
CA LEU A 405 -8.10 -5.85 -15.56
C LEU A 405 -7.01 -6.82 -15.09
N ARG A 406 -5.85 -6.81 -15.76
CA ARG A 406 -4.72 -7.67 -15.43
C ARG A 406 -4.18 -7.42 -14.01
N SER A 407 -4.13 -6.18 -13.55
CA SER A 407 -3.60 -5.83 -12.22
C SER A 407 -4.61 -6.05 -11.08
N VAL A 408 -5.91 -5.82 -11.31
CA VAL A 408 -6.90 -5.70 -10.23
C VAL A 408 -7.72 -6.99 -10.03
N VAL A 409 -8.01 -7.73 -11.11
CA VAL A 409 -8.79 -8.97 -11.02
C VAL A 409 -8.18 -10.00 -10.04
N PRO A 410 -6.86 -10.22 -9.97
CA PRO A 410 -6.28 -11.13 -8.98
C PRO A 410 -6.70 -10.77 -7.54
N ALA A 411 -6.66 -9.49 -7.18
CA ALA A 411 -7.05 -9.00 -5.86
C ALA A 411 -8.57 -9.12 -5.59
N MET A 412 -9.41 -9.08 -6.63
CA MET A 412 -10.85 -9.33 -6.50
C MET A 412 -11.15 -10.79 -6.13
N LEU A 413 -10.30 -11.72 -6.58
CA LEU A 413 -10.45 -13.15 -6.33
C LEU A 413 -9.79 -13.59 -5.02
N ASN A 414 -8.64 -13.00 -4.68
CA ASN A 414 -7.91 -13.30 -3.46
C ASN A 414 -7.30 -12.03 -2.85
N PRO A 415 -7.70 -11.64 -1.62
CA PRO A 415 -7.18 -10.47 -0.92
C PRO A 415 -5.67 -10.45 -0.71
N VAL A 416 -4.97 -11.59 -0.78
CA VAL A 416 -3.49 -11.67 -0.67
C VAL A 416 -2.81 -10.88 -1.79
N TYR A 417 -3.46 -10.74 -2.95
CA TYR A 417 -2.92 -9.96 -4.08
C TYR A 417 -3.29 -8.47 -4.02
N LEU A 418 -3.93 -8.01 -2.95
CA LEU A 418 -4.31 -6.61 -2.80
C LEU A 418 -3.05 -5.72 -2.70
N ASN A 419 -2.93 -4.76 -3.61
CA ASN A 419 -1.91 -3.73 -3.56
C ASN A 419 -2.51 -2.35 -3.80
N SER A 420 -2.62 -1.55 -2.73
CA SER A 420 -3.22 -0.21 -2.76
C SER A 420 -2.51 0.74 -3.73
N GLY A 421 -1.18 0.67 -3.82
CA GLY A 421 -0.41 1.48 -4.77
C GLY A 421 -0.67 1.13 -6.22
N VAL A 422 -0.79 -0.16 -6.56
CA VAL A 422 -1.11 -0.61 -7.92
C VAL A 422 -2.53 -0.14 -8.30
N GLN A 423 -3.48 -0.23 -7.38
CA GLN A 423 -4.84 0.28 -7.60
C GLN A 423 -4.86 1.79 -7.86
N ASP A 424 -4.12 2.58 -7.06
CA ASP A 424 -3.98 4.03 -7.26
C ASP A 424 -3.31 4.34 -8.62
N MET A 425 -2.29 3.58 -8.99
CA MET A 425 -1.58 3.73 -10.27
C MET A 425 -2.51 3.53 -11.48
N VAL A 426 -3.31 2.46 -11.50
CA VAL A 426 -4.19 2.19 -12.66
C VAL A 426 -5.32 3.22 -12.78
N VAL A 427 -5.84 3.73 -11.66
CA VAL A 427 -6.81 4.84 -11.65
C VAL A 427 -6.15 6.13 -12.13
N PHE A 428 -4.92 6.40 -11.71
CA PHE A 428 -4.13 7.54 -12.21
C PHE A 428 -3.91 7.45 -13.73
N TRP A 429 -3.49 6.30 -14.25
CA TRP A 429 -3.34 6.10 -15.70
C TRP A 429 -4.65 6.33 -16.45
N ALA A 430 -5.79 5.91 -15.88
CA ALA A 430 -7.10 6.15 -16.49
C ALA A 430 -7.42 7.64 -16.60
N TRP A 431 -7.12 8.43 -15.56
CA TRP A 431 -7.24 9.89 -15.63
C TRP A 431 -6.33 10.53 -16.67
N VAL A 432 -5.09 10.06 -16.79
CA VAL A 432 -4.13 10.55 -17.79
C VAL A 432 -4.63 10.25 -19.21
N ALA A 433 -5.04 9.01 -19.47
CA ALA A 433 -5.59 8.61 -20.77
C ALA A 433 -6.84 9.41 -21.13
N LEU A 434 -7.76 9.60 -20.18
CA LEU A 434 -8.96 10.40 -20.37
C LEU A 434 -8.66 11.86 -20.72
N ASN A 435 -7.73 12.49 -20.02
CA ASN A 435 -7.35 13.87 -20.28
C ASN A 435 -6.80 14.02 -21.70
N LYS A 436 -5.98 13.07 -22.18
CA LYS A 436 -5.43 13.08 -23.54
C LYS A 436 -6.48 12.84 -24.61
N SER A 437 -7.40 11.90 -24.39
CA SER A 437 -8.51 11.62 -25.31
C SER A 437 -9.51 12.79 -25.41
N GLN A 438 -9.52 13.71 -24.44
CA GLN A 438 -10.30 14.96 -24.52
C GLN A 438 -9.61 16.06 -25.36
N VAL A 439 -8.30 15.97 -25.57
CA VAL A 439 -7.50 16.94 -26.34
C VAL A 439 -7.27 16.49 -27.80
N GLY A 440 -7.46 15.21 -28.12
CA GLY A 440 -7.25 14.61 -29.45
C GLY A 440 -8.51 14.37 -30.30
N VAL A 441 -8.35 14.29 -31.62
CA VAL A 441 -9.39 14.17 -32.67
C VAL A 441 -10.21 12.85 -32.62
N LYS A 442 -9.87 11.90 -31.74
CA LYS A 442 -10.68 10.68 -31.51
C LYS A 442 -11.54 10.90 -30.28
N SER A 443 -12.85 11.10 -30.47
CA SER A 443 -13.77 11.22 -29.34
C SER A 443 -13.66 9.97 -28.46
N LEU A 444 -13.41 10.14 -27.16
CA LEU A 444 -13.37 9.06 -26.17
C LEU A 444 -14.57 8.10 -26.27
N LYS A 445 -15.74 8.63 -26.62
CA LYS A 445 -16.97 7.87 -26.90
C LYS A 445 -16.78 6.84 -28.01
N LEU A 446 -16.06 7.21 -29.09
CA LEU A 446 -15.74 6.29 -30.17
C LEU A 446 -14.80 5.18 -29.69
N GLU A 447 -13.76 5.52 -28.92
CA GLU A 447 -12.84 4.53 -28.36
C GLU A 447 -13.58 3.53 -27.47
N ILE A 448 -14.40 4.01 -26.51
CA ILE A 448 -15.22 3.17 -25.63
C ILE A 448 -16.17 2.29 -26.42
N SER A 449 -16.76 2.80 -27.50
CA SER A 449 -17.69 2.01 -28.33
C SER A 449 -17.04 0.84 -29.08
N THR A 450 -15.71 0.83 -29.22
CA THR A 450 -14.99 -0.29 -29.86
C THR A 450 -14.65 -1.43 -28.89
N ILE A 451 -14.76 -1.19 -27.58
CA ILE A 451 -14.42 -2.18 -26.55
C ILE A 451 -15.61 -3.11 -26.31
N SER A 452 -15.35 -4.40 -26.11
CA SER A 452 -16.38 -5.38 -25.75
C SER A 452 -17.13 -4.97 -24.49
N SER A 453 -18.46 -5.13 -24.50
CA SER A 453 -19.31 -4.85 -23.33
C SER A 453 -18.89 -5.66 -22.11
N THR A 454 -18.42 -6.89 -22.29
CA THR A 454 -17.96 -7.76 -21.20
C THR A 454 -16.74 -7.17 -20.51
N LEU A 455 -15.73 -6.73 -21.28
CA LEU A 455 -14.54 -6.09 -20.73
C LEU A 455 -14.85 -4.78 -20.01
N LEU A 456 -15.77 -3.98 -20.55
CA LEU A 456 -16.23 -2.74 -19.89
C LEU A 456 -16.92 -3.03 -18.56
N LYS A 457 -17.81 -4.03 -18.51
CA LYS A 457 -18.49 -4.43 -17.28
C LYS A 457 -17.49 -4.90 -16.22
N ILE A 458 -16.53 -5.76 -16.58
CA ILE A 458 -15.48 -6.20 -15.66
C ILE A 458 -14.66 -4.99 -15.18
N TYR A 459 -14.29 -4.08 -16.08
CA TYR A 459 -13.52 -2.89 -15.73
C TYR A 459 -14.27 -2.01 -14.71
N TYR A 460 -15.59 -1.85 -14.88
CA TYR A 460 -16.42 -1.17 -13.89
C TYR A 460 -16.49 -1.90 -12.55
N GLN A 461 -16.55 -3.23 -12.54
CA GLN A 461 -16.42 -4.02 -11.31
C GLN A 461 -15.07 -3.77 -10.63
N CYS A 462 -13.97 -3.68 -11.38
CA CYS A 462 -12.66 -3.33 -10.84
C CYS A 462 -12.67 -1.94 -10.19
N LEU A 463 -13.27 -0.91 -10.81
CA LEU A 463 -13.36 0.43 -10.22
C LEU A 463 -14.19 0.46 -8.93
N LEU A 464 -15.30 -0.29 -8.88
CA LEU A 464 -16.10 -0.42 -7.66
C LEU A 464 -15.33 -1.17 -6.56
N PHE A 465 -14.59 -2.23 -6.92
CA PHE A 465 -13.72 -2.95 -5.99
C PHE A 465 -12.60 -2.06 -5.43
N ILE A 466 -11.96 -1.23 -6.25
CA ILE A 466 -10.96 -0.24 -5.78
C ILE A 466 -11.61 0.75 -4.81
N THR A 467 -12.82 1.22 -5.12
CA THR A 467 -13.57 2.15 -4.25
C THR A 467 -13.88 1.52 -2.88
N LEU A 468 -14.18 0.22 -2.84
CA LEU A 468 -14.42 -0.54 -1.61
C LEU A 468 -13.15 -0.81 -0.81
N SER A 469 -12.09 -1.26 -1.48
CA SER A 469 -10.82 -1.59 -0.82
C SER A 469 -10.11 -0.37 -0.25
N GLN A 470 -10.26 0.81 -0.88
CA GLN A 470 -9.65 2.07 -0.46
C GLN A 470 -10.57 2.96 0.41
N TRP A 471 -11.51 2.37 1.16
CA TRP A 471 -12.56 3.13 1.87
C TRP A 471 -12.05 4.16 2.90
N GLN A 472 -10.86 3.94 3.47
CA GLN A 472 -10.22 4.82 4.45
C GLN A 472 -9.49 6.03 3.83
N ILE A 473 -9.22 5.99 2.52
CA ILE A 473 -8.40 6.99 1.83
C ILE A 473 -9.28 7.82 0.91
N SER A 474 -9.75 8.96 1.42
CA SER A 474 -10.79 9.78 0.79
C SER A 474 -10.42 10.28 -0.61
N GLY A 475 -9.15 10.63 -0.85
CA GLY A 475 -8.65 11.15 -2.13
C GLY A 475 -8.78 10.14 -3.28
N VAL A 476 -8.19 8.95 -3.11
CA VAL A 476 -8.24 7.87 -4.13
C VAL A 476 -9.67 7.40 -4.35
N ARG A 477 -10.44 7.23 -3.28
CA ARG A 477 -11.86 6.84 -3.36
C ARG A 477 -12.68 7.84 -4.17
N SER A 478 -12.53 9.15 -3.89
CA SER A 478 -13.26 10.20 -4.61
C SER A 478 -12.84 10.29 -6.07
N ALA A 479 -11.53 10.19 -6.36
CA ALA A 479 -11.01 10.17 -7.72
C ALA A 479 -11.53 8.97 -8.52
N THR A 480 -11.59 7.77 -7.90
CA THR A 480 -12.09 6.55 -8.53
C THR A 480 -13.59 6.63 -8.82
N LEU A 481 -14.39 7.12 -7.87
CA LEU A 481 -15.84 7.26 -8.09
C LEU A 481 -16.15 8.32 -9.15
N THR A 482 -15.42 9.43 -9.15
CA THR A 482 -15.57 10.48 -10.18
C THR A 482 -15.17 9.97 -11.56
N LEU A 483 -14.10 9.18 -11.63
CA LEU A 483 -13.66 8.50 -12.85
C LEU A 483 -14.75 7.56 -13.38
N PHE A 484 -15.30 6.72 -12.50
CA PHE A 484 -16.38 5.79 -12.84
C PHE A 484 -17.60 6.52 -13.42
N THR A 485 -18.07 7.59 -12.76
CA THR A 485 -19.15 8.43 -13.28
C THR A 485 -18.82 9.00 -14.65
N LYS A 486 -17.62 9.58 -14.82
CA LYS A 486 -17.19 10.19 -16.10
C LYS A 486 -17.17 9.15 -17.22
N LEU A 487 -16.69 7.93 -16.99
CA LEU A 487 -16.67 6.88 -18.01
C LEU A 487 -18.08 6.42 -18.41
N LEU A 488 -18.99 6.31 -17.45
CA LEU A 488 -20.39 5.98 -17.74
C LEU A 488 -21.07 7.04 -18.60
N THR A 489 -20.71 8.32 -18.48
CA THR A 489 -21.24 9.38 -19.37
C THR A 489 -20.86 9.19 -20.84
N HIS A 490 -19.74 8.51 -21.11
CA HIS A 490 -19.25 8.22 -22.45
C HIS A 490 -19.64 6.83 -22.96
N THR A 491 -20.22 6.00 -22.11
CA THR A 491 -20.65 4.63 -22.44
C THR A 491 -22.02 4.64 -23.11
N HIS A 492 -22.29 3.63 -23.95
CA HIS A 492 -23.63 3.46 -24.51
C HIS A 492 -24.66 3.28 -23.39
N GLU A 493 -25.75 4.04 -23.46
CA GLU A 493 -26.76 4.15 -22.42
C GLU A 493 -27.30 2.80 -21.92
N LYS A 494 -27.55 1.86 -22.85
CA LYS A 494 -27.99 0.50 -22.52
C LYS A 494 -26.99 -0.22 -21.59
N ILE A 495 -25.70 -0.20 -21.93
CA ILE A 495 -24.65 -0.88 -21.16
C ILE A 495 -24.49 -0.22 -19.78
N ALA A 496 -24.48 1.11 -19.74
CA ALA A 496 -24.36 1.86 -18.49
C ALA A 496 -25.53 1.56 -17.52
N TYR A 497 -26.77 1.55 -18.03
CA TYR A 497 -27.94 1.26 -17.22
C TYR A 497 -27.96 -0.20 -16.75
N GLU A 498 -27.75 -1.17 -17.65
CA GLU A 498 -27.72 -2.59 -17.30
C GLU A 498 -26.68 -2.88 -16.20
N PHE A 499 -25.49 -2.30 -16.32
CA PHE A 499 -24.44 -2.47 -15.31
C PHE A 499 -24.85 -1.89 -13.93
N ILE A 500 -25.40 -0.66 -13.92
CA ILE A 500 -25.86 -0.04 -12.68
C ILE A 500 -26.99 -0.85 -12.05
N HIS A 501 -27.97 -1.28 -12.86
CA HIS A 501 -29.10 -2.07 -12.39
C HIS A 501 -28.64 -3.38 -11.74
N ASP A 502 -27.82 -4.15 -12.45
CA ASP A 502 -27.23 -5.39 -11.95
C ASP A 502 -26.42 -5.17 -10.67
N THR A 503 -25.64 -4.10 -10.59
CA THR A 503 -24.89 -3.73 -9.37
C THR A 503 -25.84 -3.42 -8.20
N LEU A 504 -26.96 -2.74 -8.44
CA LEU A 504 -27.89 -2.40 -7.36
C LEU A 504 -28.71 -3.61 -6.89
N GLU A 505 -29.01 -4.54 -7.79
CA GLU A 505 -29.78 -5.76 -7.53
C GLU A 505 -28.93 -6.85 -6.86
N ASN A 506 -27.78 -7.18 -7.45
CA ASN A 506 -27.04 -8.41 -7.14
C ASN A 506 -25.77 -8.20 -6.30
N PHE A 507 -25.29 -6.96 -6.15
CA PHE A 507 -24.01 -6.71 -5.48
C PHE A 507 -24.12 -6.88 -3.94
N PRO A 508 -23.19 -7.64 -3.31
CA PRO A 508 -23.33 -8.03 -1.90
C PRO A 508 -22.99 -6.93 -0.88
N HIS A 509 -22.24 -5.89 -1.27
CA HIS A 509 -21.81 -4.85 -0.33
C HIS A 509 -22.70 -3.60 -0.38
N GLU A 510 -23.52 -3.41 0.65
CA GLU A 510 -24.42 -2.24 0.77
C GLU A 510 -23.69 -0.89 0.78
N ALA A 511 -22.45 -0.85 1.31
CA ALA A 511 -21.66 0.38 1.41
C ALA A 511 -21.42 1.10 0.07
N ILE A 512 -21.38 0.38 -1.06
CA ILE A 512 -21.19 0.99 -2.38
C ILE A 512 -22.51 1.38 -3.05
N LYS A 513 -23.63 0.71 -2.72
CA LYS A 513 -24.92 0.93 -3.39
C LYS A 513 -25.37 2.38 -3.28
N GLY A 514 -25.20 2.99 -2.10
CA GLY A 514 -25.47 4.42 -1.90
C GLY A 514 -24.67 5.33 -2.86
N ALA A 515 -23.39 5.02 -3.11
CA ALA A 515 -22.56 5.76 -4.05
C ALA A 515 -23.02 5.54 -5.50
N VAL A 516 -23.31 4.30 -5.90
CA VAL A 516 -23.82 3.96 -7.23
C VAL A 516 -25.18 4.60 -7.52
N ILE A 517 -26.07 4.69 -6.52
CA ILE A 517 -27.34 5.44 -6.64
C ILE A 517 -27.07 6.93 -6.87
N GLY A 518 -26.05 7.50 -6.22
CA GLY A 518 -25.57 8.85 -6.48
C GLY A 518 -25.11 9.05 -7.92
N VAL A 519 -24.37 8.09 -8.48
CA VAL A 519 -23.96 8.08 -9.90
C VAL A 519 -25.17 7.99 -10.81
N LEU A 520 -26.12 7.10 -10.54
CA LEU A 520 -27.35 6.96 -11.31
C LEU A 520 -28.15 8.27 -11.31
N LYS A 521 -28.28 8.91 -10.15
CA LYS A 521 -28.91 10.23 -10.02
C LYS A 521 -28.25 11.25 -10.93
N GLU A 522 -26.93 11.30 -10.96
CA GLU A 522 -26.19 12.22 -11.82
C GLU A 522 -26.47 11.97 -13.31
N LEU A 523 -26.42 10.72 -13.75
CA LEU A 523 -26.64 10.32 -15.15
C LEU A 523 -28.08 10.55 -15.63
N MET A 524 -29.08 10.43 -14.73
CA MET A 524 -30.49 10.64 -15.05
C MET A 524 -30.96 12.10 -14.91
N THR A 525 -30.15 12.97 -14.31
CA THR A 525 -30.53 14.37 -14.06
C THR A 525 -29.71 15.38 -14.86
N LYS A 526 -28.42 15.12 -15.09
CA LYS A 526 -27.56 16.02 -15.87
C LYS A 526 -27.82 15.88 -17.37
N GLU A 527 -27.79 17.02 -18.05
CA GLU A 527 -27.86 17.09 -19.51
C GLU A 527 -26.47 16.96 -20.14
N ARG A 528 -26.42 16.35 -21.33
CA ARG A 528 -25.25 16.27 -22.20
C ARG A 528 -24.92 17.67 -22.69
N SER A 529 -23.65 18.07 -22.59
CA SER A 529 -23.20 19.33 -23.18
C SER A 529 -23.39 19.28 -24.70
N SER A 530 -23.69 20.42 -25.33
CA SER A 530 -23.86 20.53 -26.78
C SER A 530 -22.65 20.03 -27.59
N SER A 531 -21.45 20.05 -27.01
CA SER A 531 -20.22 19.49 -27.59
C SER A 531 -20.17 17.95 -27.65
N MET A 532 -20.94 17.23 -26.83
CA MET A 532 -21.07 15.77 -26.89
C MET A 532 -22.17 15.29 -27.85
N ASN A 533 -22.98 16.22 -28.37
CA ASN A 533 -24.07 15.96 -29.29
C ASN A 533 -23.63 16.00 -30.76
N GLU A 534 -22.33 15.97 -31.05
CA GLU A 534 -21.84 15.56 -32.37
C GLU A 534 -22.06 14.06 -32.56
N GLU A 535 -23.33 13.63 -32.57
CA GLU A 535 -23.72 12.57 -33.48
C GLU A 535 -23.18 13.00 -34.84
N LEU A 536 -22.39 12.14 -35.49
CA LEU A 536 -21.85 12.36 -36.83
C LEU A 536 -22.93 13.05 -37.65
N ASP A 537 -22.70 14.32 -37.95
CA ASP A 537 -23.61 15.12 -38.74
C ASP A 537 -23.52 14.57 -40.17
N LEU A 538 -24.27 13.49 -40.42
CA LEU A 538 -24.36 12.79 -41.71
C LEU A 538 -24.81 13.75 -42.81
N SER A 539 -25.35 14.93 -42.45
CA SER A 539 -25.65 16.01 -43.38
C SER A 539 -24.41 16.68 -43.99
N LYS A 540 -23.22 16.50 -43.39
CA LYS A 540 -21.93 16.97 -43.91
C LYS A 540 -21.23 15.94 -44.82
N LEU A 541 -21.71 14.71 -44.88
CA LEU A 541 -21.30 13.74 -45.90
C LEU A 541 -22.07 14.04 -47.18
N ASP A 542 -21.45 14.80 -48.08
CA ASP A 542 -21.98 15.15 -49.40
C ASP A 542 -22.03 13.90 -50.30
N VAL A 543 -22.97 12.99 -50.01
CA VAL A 543 -23.32 11.90 -50.92
C VAL A 543 -24.21 12.50 -51.99
N LYS A 544 -23.58 12.85 -53.11
CA LYS A 544 -24.25 13.23 -54.35
C LYS A 544 -25.01 12.03 -54.91
N ASP A 545 -26.18 11.71 -54.34
CA ASP A 545 -27.27 10.98 -55.00
C ASP A 545 -28.52 10.94 -54.10
N LYS A 546 -29.31 12.01 -54.16
CA LYS A 546 -30.62 12.12 -53.48
C LYS A 546 -31.71 11.38 -54.26
N LYS A 547 -31.86 10.07 -54.06
CA LYS A 547 -33.12 9.32 -54.29
C LYS A 547 -33.22 8.09 -53.36
N GLY A 548 -33.32 8.33 -52.06
CA GLY A 548 -33.81 7.34 -51.10
C GLY A 548 -35.23 7.70 -50.63
N PRO A 549 -36.10 6.72 -50.34
CA PRO A 549 -37.43 7.00 -49.79
C PRO A 549 -37.32 7.69 -48.42
N GLU A 550 -38.25 8.62 -48.13
CA GLU A 550 -38.32 9.30 -46.83
C GLU A 550 -38.51 8.27 -45.72
N LEU A 551 -37.54 8.23 -44.79
CA LEU A 551 -37.65 7.42 -43.58
C LEU A 551 -38.82 7.95 -42.73
N PRO A 552 -39.63 7.07 -42.13
CA PRO A 552 -40.74 7.50 -41.28
C PRO A 552 -40.24 8.39 -40.14
N PRO A 553 -41.02 9.41 -39.72
CA PRO A 553 -40.64 10.30 -38.64
C PRO A 553 -40.41 9.47 -37.38
N ARG A 554 -39.16 9.46 -36.90
CA ARG A 554 -38.82 8.86 -35.61
C ARG A 554 -39.39 9.77 -34.52
N GLU A 555 -40.50 9.37 -33.92
CA GLU A 555 -40.96 9.90 -32.62
C GLU A 555 -40.02 9.41 -31.50
N VAL A 556 -38.75 9.76 -31.56
CA VAL A 556 -37.87 9.62 -30.40
C VAL A 556 -37.82 11.00 -29.77
N LYS A 557 -38.48 11.18 -28.62
CA LYS A 557 -38.17 12.29 -27.72
C LYS A 557 -36.69 12.14 -27.37
N VAL A 558 -35.80 12.80 -28.12
CA VAL A 558 -34.37 12.78 -27.86
C VAL A 558 -34.16 13.45 -26.51
N THR A 559 -33.99 12.66 -25.47
CA THR A 559 -33.66 13.19 -24.15
C THR A 559 -32.20 13.60 -24.17
N ASN A 560 -31.89 14.84 -23.82
CA ASN A 560 -30.50 15.31 -23.67
C ASN A 560 -29.80 14.70 -22.46
N LYS A 561 -30.37 13.71 -21.77
CA LYS A 561 -29.81 13.10 -20.55
C LYS A 561 -28.83 11.97 -20.90
N TYR A 562 -27.94 11.61 -19.97
CA TYR A 562 -27.05 10.46 -20.18
C TYR A 562 -27.82 9.14 -20.15
N ILE A 563 -28.77 9.01 -19.21
CA ILE A 563 -29.73 7.90 -19.13
C ILE A 563 -31.15 8.45 -19.18
N ALA A 564 -31.94 7.98 -20.15
CA ALA A 564 -33.36 8.30 -20.27
C ALA A 564 -34.19 7.52 -19.24
N LEU A 565 -35.19 8.19 -18.67
CA LEU A 565 -36.17 7.57 -17.78
C LEU A 565 -37.31 6.99 -18.63
N THR A 566 -37.19 5.73 -19.05
CA THR A 566 -38.24 4.98 -19.76
C THR A 566 -39.18 4.28 -18.77
N ASP A 567 -40.38 3.91 -19.20
CA ASP A 567 -41.37 3.26 -18.31
C ASP A 567 -40.87 1.94 -17.71
N GLU A 568 -40.13 1.14 -18.49
CA GLU A 568 -39.46 -0.08 -18.03
C GLU A 568 -38.48 0.21 -16.89
N ARG A 569 -37.60 1.19 -17.08
CA ARG A 569 -36.61 1.60 -16.08
C ARG A 569 -37.22 2.23 -14.84
N VAL A 570 -38.39 2.87 -14.98
CA VAL A 570 -39.17 3.35 -13.84
C VAL A 570 -39.66 2.16 -13.02
N SER A 571 -40.24 1.15 -13.66
CA SER A 571 -40.71 -0.05 -12.95
C SER A 571 -39.57 -0.75 -12.22
N ASP A 572 -38.43 -0.93 -12.88
CA ASP A 572 -37.25 -1.56 -12.29
C ASP A 572 -36.70 -0.75 -11.10
N LEU A 573 -36.59 0.58 -11.25
CA LEU A 573 -36.20 1.46 -10.16
C LEU A 573 -37.15 1.35 -8.97
N LEU A 574 -38.47 1.36 -9.20
CA LEU A 574 -39.46 1.28 -8.11
C LEU A 574 -39.39 -0.07 -7.38
N LYS A 575 -39.13 -1.18 -8.09
CA LYS A 575 -38.91 -2.51 -7.47
C LYS A 575 -37.66 -2.53 -6.59
N LEU A 576 -36.56 -1.93 -7.07
CA LEU A 576 -35.32 -1.82 -6.29
C LEU A 576 -35.53 -1.00 -5.01
N VAL A 577 -36.27 0.11 -5.09
CA VAL A 577 -36.63 0.91 -3.91
C VAL A 577 -37.54 0.13 -2.97
N ASP A 578 -38.53 -0.61 -3.48
CA ASP A 578 -39.42 -1.43 -2.66
C ASP A 578 -38.64 -2.49 -1.87
N THR A 579 -37.70 -3.15 -2.54
CA THR A 579 -36.80 -4.14 -1.92
C THR A 579 -35.91 -3.48 -0.86
N ALA A 580 -35.38 -2.28 -1.13
CA ALA A 580 -34.58 -1.52 -0.17
C ALA A 580 -35.42 -1.12 1.07
N VAL A 581 -36.68 -0.72 0.88
CA VAL A 581 -37.60 -0.40 1.99
C VAL A 581 -37.81 -1.62 2.88
N ASP A 582 -38.08 -2.79 2.28
CA ASP A 582 -38.32 -4.02 3.02
C ASP A 582 -37.06 -4.52 3.75
N ASN A 583 -35.87 -4.32 3.17
CA ASN A 583 -34.59 -4.67 3.79
C ASN A 583 -34.16 -3.67 4.89
N THR A 584 -34.62 -2.42 4.83
CA THR A 584 -34.31 -1.39 5.84
C THR A 584 -35.28 -1.39 7.00
N ILE A 585 -36.57 -1.64 6.77
CA ILE A 585 -37.59 -1.60 7.82
C ILE A 585 -38.08 -3.03 8.08
N VAL A 586 -37.38 -3.72 8.99
CA VAL A 586 -37.68 -5.12 9.36
C VAL A 586 -38.31 -5.14 10.74
N ASN A 587 -39.50 -5.74 10.88
CA ASN A 587 -40.24 -5.83 12.15
C ASN A 587 -40.36 -4.48 12.85
N ASN A 588 -40.71 -3.42 12.10
CA ASN A 588 -40.83 -2.04 12.59
C ASN A 588 -39.56 -1.46 13.23
N ARG A 589 -38.38 -2.01 12.91
CA ARG A 589 -37.07 -1.45 13.31
C ARG A 589 -36.22 -1.14 12.10
N LEU A 590 -35.34 -0.15 12.26
CA LEU A 590 -34.40 0.24 11.22
C LEU A 590 -33.15 -0.64 11.24
N ASN A 591 -32.86 -1.24 10.09
CA ASN A 591 -31.55 -1.82 9.83
C ASN A 591 -30.57 -0.71 9.45
N GLN A 592 -29.53 -0.51 10.27
CA GLN A 592 -28.53 0.55 10.09
C GLN A 592 -27.65 0.32 8.86
N GLU A 593 -27.44 -0.93 8.43
CA GLU A 593 -26.57 -1.26 7.30
C GLU A 593 -27.18 -0.83 5.96
N THR A 594 -28.49 -1.02 5.78
CA THR A 594 -29.21 -0.70 4.54
C THR A 594 -29.83 0.69 4.54
N PHE A 595 -29.86 1.36 5.70
CA PHE A 595 -30.40 2.71 5.86
C PHE A 595 -29.81 3.72 4.88
N GLY A 596 -28.48 3.72 4.71
CA GLY A 596 -27.80 4.63 3.78
C GLY A 596 -28.25 4.44 2.33
N THR A 597 -28.49 3.19 1.93
CA THR A 597 -28.99 2.82 0.60
C THR A 597 -30.42 3.34 0.39
N LEU A 598 -31.32 3.16 1.37
CA LEU A 598 -32.69 3.68 1.28
C LEU A 598 -32.72 5.21 1.18
N VAL A 599 -31.91 5.91 1.99
CA VAL A 599 -31.80 7.38 1.93
C VAL A 599 -31.31 7.84 0.55
N ALA A 600 -30.34 7.15 -0.05
CA ALA A 600 -29.87 7.46 -1.39
C ALA A 600 -30.98 7.30 -2.44
N TYR A 601 -31.77 6.21 -2.36
CA TYR A 601 -32.92 5.98 -3.23
C TYR A 601 -34.01 7.04 -3.10
N LEU A 602 -34.39 7.41 -1.88
CA LEU A 602 -35.38 8.48 -1.67
C LEU A 602 -34.88 9.81 -2.25
N ASN A 603 -33.61 10.13 -2.09
CA ASN A 603 -32.99 11.32 -2.69
C ASN A 603 -32.95 11.28 -4.23
N LEU A 604 -32.86 10.10 -4.83
CA LEU A 604 -32.99 9.90 -6.28
C LEU A 604 -34.45 10.14 -6.72
N LEU A 605 -35.42 9.55 -6.03
CA LEU A 605 -36.84 9.75 -6.32
C LEU A 605 -37.25 11.23 -6.20
N VAL A 606 -36.72 11.96 -5.22
CA VAL A 606 -36.96 13.41 -5.07
C VAL A 606 -36.48 14.16 -6.31
N ALA A 607 -35.31 13.80 -6.84
CA ALA A 607 -34.76 14.43 -8.04
C ALA A 607 -35.55 14.08 -9.32
N LEU A 608 -36.19 12.91 -9.35
CA LEU A 608 -36.98 12.42 -10.48
C LEU A 608 -38.49 12.71 -10.36
N LYS A 609 -38.95 13.34 -9.27
CA LYS A 609 -40.36 13.54 -8.91
C LYS A 609 -41.24 13.99 -10.10
N GLN A 610 -40.79 14.96 -10.88
CA GLN A 610 -41.57 15.48 -12.01
C GLN A 610 -41.88 14.44 -13.09
N GLY A 611 -40.97 13.50 -13.34
CA GLY A 611 -41.18 12.40 -14.30
C GLY A 611 -41.99 11.23 -13.73
N LEU A 612 -42.13 11.14 -12.41
CA LEU A 612 -42.76 10.02 -11.71
C LEU A 612 -44.20 10.31 -11.23
N LYS A 613 -44.61 11.59 -11.16
CA LYS A 613 -45.91 12.03 -10.61
C LYS A 613 -47.15 11.35 -11.21
N GLN A 614 -47.07 10.86 -12.45
CA GLN A 614 -48.20 10.22 -13.13
C GLN A 614 -48.20 8.70 -13.00
N ASN A 615 -47.19 8.12 -12.34
CA ASN A 615 -47.08 6.67 -12.19
C ASN A 615 -47.79 6.20 -10.89
N PRO A 616 -48.83 5.35 -10.97
CA PRO A 616 -49.57 4.87 -9.80
C PRO A 616 -48.74 3.96 -8.88
N GLU A 617 -47.68 3.31 -9.39
CA GLU A 617 -46.77 2.49 -8.57
C GLU A 617 -45.92 3.37 -7.65
N PHE A 618 -45.52 4.54 -8.12
CA PHE A 618 -44.77 5.52 -7.32
C PHE A 618 -45.59 6.02 -6.11
N GLU A 619 -46.87 6.36 -6.33
CA GLU A 619 -47.76 6.77 -5.23
C GLU A 619 -47.99 5.64 -4.20
N LYS A 620 -48.16 4.40 -4.67
CA LYS A 620 -48.30 3.24 -3.79
C LYS A 620 -47.05 3.01 -2.96
N LEU A 621 -45.87 3.10 -3.57
CA LEU A 621 -44.59 2.93 -2.90
C LEU A 621 -44.39 3.99 -1.82
N VAL A 622 -44.57 5.28 -2.14
CA VAL A 622 -44.44 6.38 -1.16
C VAL A 622 -45.39 6.17 0.02
N LYS A 623 -46.65 5.79 -0.23
CA LYS A 623 -47.63 5.47 0.83
C LYS A 623 -47.21 4.26 1.67
N LYS A 624 -46.65 3.20 1.08
CA LYS A 624 -46.11 2.03 1.80
C LYS A 624 -44.96 2.47 2.71
N THR A 625 -43.97 3.18 2.16
CA THR A 625 -42.79 3.64 2.89
C THR A 625 -43.16 4.56 4.06
N THR A 626 -44.05 5.54 3.85
CA THR A 626 -44.53 6.43 4.93
C THR A 626 -45.17 5.67 6.07
N ARG A 627 -46.03 4.67 5.77
CA ARG A 627 -46.65 3.83 6.81
C ARG A 627 -45.64 3.02 7.61
N LEU A 628 -44.62 2.47 6.95
CA LEU A 628 -43.58 1.69 7.60
C LEU A 628 -42.68 2.58 8.48
N VAL A 629 -42.33 3.77 8.01
CA VAL A 629 -41.58 4.77 8.80
C VAL A 629 -42.40 5.25 10.01
N ASP A 630 -43.69 5.54 9.84
CA ASP A 630 -44.60 5.91 10.95
C ASP A 630 -44.72 4.77 11.99
N SER A 631 -44.71 3.51 11.55
CA SER A 631 -44.76 2.34 12.43
C SER A 631 -43.46 2.21 13.23
N ALA A 632 -42.31 2.37 12.57
CA ALA A 632 -41.01 2.32 13.22
C ALA A 632 -40.82 3.45 14.23
N GLU A 633 -41.28 4.66 13.92
CA GLU A 633 -41.23 5.81 14.84
C GLU A 633 -42.00 5.54 16.15
N ARG A 634 -43.15 4.86 16.08
CA ARG A 634 -43.97 4.54 17.26
C ARG A 634 -43.37 3.48 18.17
N GLU A 635 -42.49 2.63 17.65
CA GLU A 635 -41.84 1.57 18.43
C GLU A 635 -40.56 2.03 19.13
N ILE A 636 -39.94 3.12 18.68
CA ILE A 636 -38.76 3.73 19.32
C ILE A 636 -39.23 4.48 20.59
N LYS A 637 -39.43 3.74 21.69
CA LYS A 637 -40.01 4.26 22.95
C LYS A 637 -39.04 4.59 24.09
N ASP A 638 -37.75 4.27 23.99
CA ASP A 638 -36.80 4.47 25.10
C ASP A 638 -35.64 5.42 24.77
N GLU A 639 -35.64 6.59 25.42
CA GLU A 639 -34.66 7.67 25.25
C GLU A 639 -33.35 7.46 26.03
N GLN A 640 -33.22 6.38 26.80
CA GLN A 640 -32.07 6.16 27.69
C GLN A 640 -30.94 5.31 27.10
N GLN A 641 -31.11 4.72 25.91
CA GLN A 641 -30.06 3.92 25.25
C GLN A 641 -29.54 4.62 23.98
N SER A 642 -28.21 4.68 23.81
CA SER A 642 -27.50 5.22 22.64
C SER A 642 -28.10 4.78 21.29
N ARG A 643 -28.51 3.51 21.21
CA ARG A 643 -29.14 2.91 20.01
C ARG A 643 -30.49 3.55 19.63
N GLY A 644 -31.32 3.89 20.61
CA GLY A 644 -32.63 4.53 20.38
C GLY A 644 -32.50 5.94 19.79
N LEU A 645 -31.45 6.67 20.17
CA LEU A 645 -31.18 8.01 19.63
C LEU A 645 -30.74 7.96 18.16
N THR A 646 -29.87 7.01 17.79
CA THR A 646 -29.45 6.81 16.40
C THR A 646 -30.62 6.41 15.49
N GLU A 647 -31.51 5.53 15.96
CA GLU A 647 -32.68 5.11 15.18
C GLU A 647 -33.69 6.26 15.03
N LYS A 648 -33.91 7.08 16.08
CA LYS A 648 -34.77 8.27 16.01
C LYS A 648 -34.27 9.31 14.99
N ASN A 649 -32.96 9.57 14.98
CA ASN A 649 -32.35 10.46 13.99
C ASN A 649 -32.50 9.92 12.55
N ALA A 650 -32.32 8.61 12.38
CA ALA A 650 -32.47 7.93 11.10
C ALA A 650 -33.93 8.04 10.58
N VAL A 651 -34.92 7.78 11.43
CA VAL A 651 -36.34 8.00 11.10
C VAL A 651 -36.60 9.45 10.68
N GLY A 652 -36.05 10.43 11.40
CA GLY A 652 -36.18 11.85 11.06
C GLY A 652 -35.65 12.18 9.64
N ILE A 653 -34.50 11.60 9.26
CA ILE A 653 -33.93 11.79 7.91
C ILE A 653 -34.83 11.18 6.82
N LEU A 654 -35.39 9.99 7.06
CA LEU A 654 -36.34 9.36 6.13
C LEU A 654 -37.60 10.20 5.98
N ARG A 655 -38.11 10.75 7.08
CA ARG A 655 -39.31 11.60 7.06
C ARG A 655 -39.11 12.87 6.25
N VAL A 656 -37.99 13.58 6.46
CA VAL A 656 -37.64 14.75 5.64
C VAL A 656 -37.55 14.41 4.15
N SER A 657 -37.05 13.22 3.81
CA SER A 657 -36.96 12.76 2.42
C SER A 657 -38.34 12.42 1.83
N LEU A 658 -39.23 11.82 2.63
CA LEU A 658 -40.61 11.51 2.24
C LEU A 658 -41.49 12.76 2.09
N ASP A 659 -41.36 13.74 2.99
CA ASP A 659 -42.09 15.02 2.91
C ASP A 659 -41.75 15.76 1.60
N ARG A 660 -40.51 15.66 1.12
CA ARG A 660 -40.11 16.22 -0.19
C ARG A 660 -40.75 15.50 -1.37
N LEU A 661 -41.12 14.23 -1.20
CA LEU A 661 -41.77 13.43 -2.24
C LEU A 661 -43.25 13.77 -2.41
N ASP A 662 -43.88 14.50 -1.47
CA ASP A 662 -45.29 14.93 -1.43
C ASP A 662 -46.07 14.61 -2.71
N VAL A 663 -46.85 13.53 -2.64
CA VAL A 663 -47.73 13.00 -3.69
C VAL A 663 -49.16 13.39 -3.40
#